data_AF-A0A819EQI3-F1
#
_entry.id   AF-A0A819EQI3-F1
#
_cell.length_a   1.000
_cell.length_b   1.000
_cell.length_c   1.000
_cell.angle_alpha   90.00
_cell.angle_beta   90.00
_cell.angle_gamma   90.00
#
_symmetry.space_group_name_H-M   'P 1'
#
loop_
_entity.id
_entity.type
_entity.pdbx_description
1 polymer ?
#
loop_
_entity_poly.entity_id
_entity_poly.type
_entity_poly.pdbx_seq_one_letter_code
_entity_poly.pdbx_strand_id
1 'polypeptide(L)'
;MSQTRQTSGLTTSTSHYTSSRSSNSPSIKALQLEYAKLQKEPVEGFTVKLDDDSNLYKWHVGIFGPPDTLYECGYFKADMEFPTTYPFAPPKVRFLTKMWHPNIYENGEVCISILHPPTEDPQSGEHPSERWNPTQNVRTILMSIISLLNEPNCSSPANVDASVMYRKYKENKDNEYETIIKKQVNESRLVAEQEGITIPKTLDDYVAPSRAGALGLNNGKNGKKSAYNTLSSHEDDVDLGIDDDDDQMADMADDDDGSYDENMSSESVGILSSPDRSNSPSLTDQIVNDCCTATQILADYTGVSSSSQQIRSPGKRQLTIEESLITTNDPKRLCNSNLREQPDLKSTAITTPSLSSTIIDSISSPPSSPLSADVVNWLSIFLAMSNDDRNRATEALIHTCSTNTLQLNHIKNQIEPYFQRDFIRDLPRELALHILKYLSANDVARASRTCRSWYETCNDTLLWKRICEKKQIPFKKLATIFDDTIDNQWKRSYTCHKHLEYVWQHEEPLPEPLVLRGHEDFVITCLQFDGDRIVSGSDDNTLKIWSVATGKCEQTLVGHNGGVWCSEMTDGLIVSGSTDRTIRVWNINTGVCQHILYGHTSTVRCLALHGDIVVSGSRDATVRVWNIRTGERLHMLSGHTAAVRCVCYNGKYVVSGAYDHTIRVWLPDQERCVHTLEGHTNRVYSLVFDGKHIVSGSLDCMIRVWDVEQGTCIHQLTGHLSLTSGMQLRGNILVSGNADSTVKIWNIESGKCLHTLAGRNKHASAVTWVQVVLNYVVSSGDDGTVKLWDLNTGDFIRNLVKLESTGNGGVVWRIKCTDSALVCAAGSRNSTEDTKVIMLDFDRTTICS
;
A
#
# COMPACT_ATOMS: atom_id res chain seq x y z
N MET A 1 -64.63 19.65 32.83
CA MET A 1 -65.07 18.51 31.98
C MET A 1 -63.78 17.91 31.41
N SER A 2 -63.33 16.69 31.70
CA SER A 2 -63.97 15.36 31.55
C SER A 2 -64.41 15.11 30.09
N GLN A 3 -63.95 14.09 29.35
CA GLN A 3 -63.26 12.82 29.70
C GLN A 3 -61.92 12.70 28.89
N THR A 4 -60.82 12.10 29.36
CA THR A 4 -60.51 10.70 29.75
C THR A 4 -60.31 9.73 28.57
N ARG A 5 -59.13 9.08 28.49
CA ARG A 5 -58.76 8.01 27.53
C ARG A 5 -59.53 6.71 27.81
N GLN A 6 -59.85 5.90 26.77
CA GLN A 6 -59.45 4.48 26.72
C GLN A 6 -59.73 3.75 25.37
N THR A 7 -58.70 3.02 24.91
CA THR A 7 -58.67 1.73 24.18
C THR A 7 -59.82 1.28 23.24
N SER A 8 -59.49 1.25 21.95
CA SER A 8 -59.62 0.07 21.05
C SER A 8 -58.62 0.27 19.88
N GLY A 9 -58.16 -0.73 19.12
CA GLY A 9 -58.56 -2.13 19.02
C GLY A 9 -58.86 -2.45 17.55
N LEU A 10 -57.83 -2.53 16.70
CA LEU A 10 -57.96 -2.65 15.24
C LEU A 10 -57.35 -3.95 14.71
N THR A 11 -58.20 -4.95 14.54
CA THR A 11 -57.93 -6.17 13.80
C THR A 11 -57.89 -5.88 12.29
N THR A 12 -56.74 -6.04 11.64
CA THR A 12 -56.66 -6.03 10.17
C THR A 12 -57.04 -7.40 9.62
N SER A 13 -58.30 -7.54 9.19
CA SER A 13 -58.81 -8.74 8.52
C SER A 13 -58.15 -8.99 7.16
N THR A 14 -58.01 -10.27 6.81
CA THR A 14 -57.53 -10.78 5.53
C THR A 14 -58.19 -10.14 4.31
N SER A 15 -57.38 -9.55 3.42
CA SER A 15 -57.76 -9.29 2.02
C SER A 15 -57.18 -10.38 1.12
N HIS A 16 -58.03 -11.30 0.62
CA HIS A 16 -57.60 -12.29 -0.36
C HIS A 16 -57.22 -11.62 -1.70
N TYR A 17 -55.94 -11.62 -2.04
CA TYR A 17 -55.48 -11.38 -3.42
C TYR A 17 -55.01 -12.69 -4.05
N THR A 18 -55.96 -13.44 -4.60
CA THR A 18 -55.66 -14.56 -5.51
C THR A 18 -55.15 -13.99 -6.84
N SER A 19 -53.83 -13.81 -6.96
CA SER A 19 -53.20 -13.43 -8.23
C SER A 19 -52.51 -14.64 -8.87
N SER A 20 -53.05 -15.09 -10.00
CA SER A 20 -52.54 -16.24 -10.73
C SER A 20 -51.31 -15.89 -11.55
N ARG A 21 -50.19 -16.58 -11.28
CA ARG A 21 -49.02 -16.75 -12.19
C ARG A 21 -48.49 -15.49 -12.87
N SER A 22 -47.52 -14.83 -12.22
CA SER A 22 -46.44 -14.14 -12.94
C SER A 22 -45.12 -14.89 -12.73
N SER A 23 -44.76 -15.77 -13.68
CA SER A 23 -43.51 -16.56 -13.66
C SER A 23 -42.29 -15.72 -14.04
N ASN A 24 -42.19 -14.50 -13.49
CA ASN A 24 -41.32 -13.44 -13.98
C ASN A 24 -40.70 -12.56 -12.88
N SER A 25 -40.88 -12.86 -11.59
CA SER A 25 -40.12 -12.18 -10.53
C SER A 25 -38.61 -12.44 -10.71
N PRO A 26 -37.74 -11.42 -10.62
CA PRO A 26 -36.28 -11.61 -10.66
C PRO A 26 -35.78 -12.58 -9.58
N SER A 27 -36.36 -12.53 -8.39
CA SER A 27 -36.05 -13.43 -7.26
C SER A 27 -36.27 -14.90 -7.61
N ILE A 28 -37.41 -15.23 -8.22
CA ILE A 28 -37.74 -16.59 -8.66
C ILE A 28 -36.75 -17.08 -9.72
N LYS A 29 -36.32 -16.21 -10.64
CA LYS A 29 -35.31 -16.57 -11.66
C LYS A 29 -33.93 -16.81 -11.06
N ALA A 30 -33.53 -16.01 -10.07
CA ALA A 30 -32.29 -16.24 -9.33
C ALA A 30 -32.32 -17.59 -8.60
N LEU A 31 -33.40 -17.88 -7.86
CA LEU A 31 -33.59 -19.14 -7.12
C LEU A 31 -33.65 -20.37 -8.06
N GLN A 32 -34.27 -20.23 -9.24
CA GLN A 32 -34.26 -21.28 -10.28
C GLN A 32 -32.85 -21.55 -10.82
N LEU A 33 -32.03 -20.53 -11.03
CA LEU A 33 -30.66 -20.68 -11.52
C LEU A 33 -29.75 -21.29 -10.44
N GLU A 34 -29.84 -20.82 -9.20
CA GLU A 34 -29.10 -21.37 -8.06
C GLU A 34 -29.44 -22.85 -7.83
N TYR A 35 -30.72 -23.21 -7.75
CA TYR A 35 -31.15 -24.61 -7.59
C TYR A 35 -30.71 -25.48 -8.79
N ALA A 36 -30.91 -24.99 -10.03
CA ALA A 36 -30.50 -25.72 -11.23
C ALA A 36 -28.98 -25.80 -11.46
N LYS A 37 -28.17 -25.03 -10.70
CA LYS A 37 -26.70 -25.14 -10.64
C LYS A 37 -26.30 -26.22 -9.63
N LEU A 38 -26.87 -26.17 -8.43
CA LEU A 38 -26.63 -27.17 -7.36
C LEU A 38 -27.05 -28.60 -7.75
N GLN A 39 -28.01 -28.76 -8.67
CA GLN A 39 -28.43 -30.08 -9.19
C GLN A 39 -27.60 -30.55 -10.41
N LYS A 40 -26.51 -29.85 -10.79
CA LYS A 40 -25.65 -30.18 -11.95
C LYS A 40 -24.17 -30.33 -11.62
N GLU A 41 -23.68 -29.55 -10.66
CA GLU A 41 -22.31 -29.66 -10.17
C GLU A 41 -22.23 -30.78 -9.11
N PRO A 42 -21.06 -31.41 -8.90
CA PRO A 42 -20.86 -32.23 -7.69
C PRO A 42 -21.11 -31.37 -6.45
N VAL A 43 -21.69 -31.96 -5.40
CA VAL A 43 -22.11 -31.25 -4.19
C VAL A 43 -21.29 -31.77 -3.01
N GLU A 44 -20.26 -31.01 -2.64
CA GLU A 44 -19.42 -31.31 -1.47
C GLU A 44 -20.27 -31.20 -0.19
N GLY A 45 -20.32 -32.27 0.61
CA GLY A 45 -20.79 -32.18 1.99
C GLY A 45 -22.25 -31.81 2.27
N PHE A 46 -23.11 -31.62 1.26
CA PHE A 46 -24.54 -31.35 1.49
C PHE A 46 -25.48 -31.89 0.40
N THR A 47 -26.77 -31.85 0.68
CA THR A 47 -27.86 -32.16 -0.26
C THR A 47 -28.95 -31.10 -0.16
N VAL A 48 -29.66 -30.82 -1.25
CA VAL A 48 -30.76 -29.83 -1.30
C VAL A 48 -31.98 -30.41 -1.98
N LYS A 49 -33.16 -30.21 -1.37
CA LYS A 49 -34.49 -30.56 -1.90
C LYS A 49 -35.44 -29.39 -1.70
N LEU A 50 -36.46 -29.25 -2.55
CA LEU A 50 -37.55 -28.28 -2.34
C LEU A 50 -38.61 -28.87 -1.40
N ASP A 51 -39.29 -27.99 -0.65
CA ASP A 51 -40.47 -28.32 0.16
C ASP A 51 -41.70 -28.58 -0.74
N ASP A 52 -41.83 -27.80 -1.80
CA ASP A 52 -42.80 -27.92 -2.89
C ASP A 52 -42.16 -27.35 -4.17
N ASP A 53 -42.29 -28.05 -5.31
CA ASP A 53 -41.83 -27.58 -6.62
C ASP A 53 -42.48 -26.24 -7.03
N SER A 54 -43.61 -25.87 -6.43
CA SER A 54 -44.26 -24.56 -6.62
C SER A 54 -43.66 -23.43 -5.76
N ASN A 55 -42.92 -23.76 -4.68
CA ASN A 55 -42.41 -22.80 -3.70
C ASN A 55 -40.88 -22.79 -3.59
N LEU A 56 -40.24 -22.09 -4.53
CA LEU A 56 -38.78 -21.92 -4.59
C LEU A 56 -38.15 -21.10 -3.45
N TYR A 57 -38.93 -20.59 -2.49
CA TYR A 57 -38.42 -19.79 -1.36
C TYR A 57 -38.11 -20.60 -0.10
N LYS A 58 -38.38 -21.90 -0.07
CA LYS A 58 -38.05 -22.80 1.05
C LYS A 58 -37.35 -24.06 0.58
N TRP A 59 -36.11 -24.27 1.00
CA TRP A 59 -35.31 -25.43 0.64
C TRP A 59 -34.95 -26.24 1.89
N HIS A 60 -35.12 -27.55 1.82
CA HIS A 60 -34.62 -28.52 2.80
C HIS A 60 -33.17 -28.85 2.47
N VAL A 61 -32.26 -28.60 3.40
CA VAL A 61 -30.83 -28.88 3.26
C VAL A 61 -30.41 -29.96 4.24
N GLY A 62 -29.74 -31.02 3.75
CA GLY A 62 -29.10 -32.02 4.59
C GLY A 62 -27.59 -31.85 4.51
N ILE A 63 -26.95 -31.45 5.62
CA ILE A 63 -25.51 -31.18 5.71
C ILE A 63 -24.80 -32.36 6.37
N PHE A 64 -23.72 -32.85 5.75
CA PHE A 64 -22.88 -33.92 6.28
C PHE A 64 -21.68 -33.31 7.03
N GLY A 65 -21.37 -33.84 8.22
CA GLY A 65 -20.18 -33.41 8.95
C GLY A 65 -18.88 -33.82 8.25
N PRO A 66 -17.89 -32.92 8.06
CA PRO A 66 -16.66 -33.22 7.32
C PRO A 66 -15.82 -34.35 7.94
N PRO A 67 -15.02 -35.06 7.12
CA PRO A 67 -13.90 -35.88 7.58
C PRO A 67 -12.98 -35.10 8.55
N ASP A 68 -12.32 -35.83 9.46
CA ASP A 68 -11.33 -35.29 10.41
C ASP A 68 -11.85 -34.21 11.38
N THR A 69 -13.18 -34.02 11.49
CA THR A 69 -13.81 -33.09 12.43
C THR A 69 -14.59 -33.79 13.54
N LEU A 70 -14.88 -33.07 14.63
CA LEU A 70 -15.78 -33.55 15.69
C LEU A 70 -17.18 -33.95 15.19
N TYR A 71 -17.60 -33.47 14.01
CA TYR A 71 -18.92 -33.70 13.43
C TYR A 71 -18.94 -34.85 12.39
N GLU A 72 -17.79 -35.48 12.11
CA GLU A 72 -17.60 -36.51 11.07
C GLU A 72 -18.68 -37.59 11.04
N CYS A 73 -19.13 -37.95 9.83
CA CYS A 73 -20.16 -38.97 9.60
C CYS A 73 -21.47 -38.66 10.38
N GLY A 74 -21.75 -37.39 10.68
CA GLY A 74 -23.03 -36.86 11.16
C GLY A 74 -23.90 -36.31 10.03
N TYR A 75 -25.21 -36.17 10.28
CA TYR A 75 -26.19 -35.68 9.30
C TYR A 75 -27.16 -34.66 9.92
N PHE A 76 -27.02 -33.40 9.52
CA PHE A 76 -27.68 -32.26 10.14
C PHE A 76 -28.65 -31.62 9.15
N LYS A 77 -29.95 -31.70 9.44
CA LYS A 77 -31.01 -31.12 8.60
C LYS A 77 -31.17 -29.65 8.94
N ALA A 78 -31.37 -28.80 7.93
CA ALA A 78 -31.66 -27.38 8.07
C ALA A 78 -32.69 -26.89 7.05
N ASP A 79 -33.55 -25.98 7.48
CA ASP A 79 -34.38 -25.17 6.59
C ASP A 79 -33.58 -23.97 6.09
N MET A 80 -33.71 -23.67 4.80
CA MET A 80 -33.20 -22.45 4.18
C MET A 80 -34.37 -21.63 3.60
N GLU A 81 -34.67 -20.49 4.24
CA GLU A 81 -35.79 -19.62 3.91
C GLU A 81 -35.30 -18.34 3.20
N PHE A 82 -35.71 -18.14 1.95
CA PHE A 82 -35.30 -17.01 1.12
C PHE A 82 -36.32 -15.86 1.17
N PRO A 83 -35.89 -14.60 1.35
CA PRO A 83 -36.81 -13.46 1.30
C PRO A 83 -37.28 -13.21 -0.14
N THR A 84 -38.46 -12.60 -0.29
CA THR A 84 -39.00 -12.21 -1.62
C THR A 84 -38.12 -11.20 -2.36
N THR A 85 -37.24 -10.50 -1.64
CA THR A 85 -36.23 -9.56 -2.14
C THR A 85 -34.91 -10.21 -2.56
N TYR A 86 -34.74 -11.54 -2.40
CA TYR A 86 -33.53 -12.26 -2.86
C TYR A 86 -33.25 -11.99 -4.35
N PRO A 87 -32.00 -11.77 -4.80
CA PRO A 87 -30.75 -11.88 -4.04
C PRO A 87 -30.34 -10.62 -3.25
N PHE A 88 -31.19 -9.60 -3.12
CA PHE A 88 -30.82 -8.32 -2.46
C PHE A 88 -30.92 -8.33 -0.92
N ALA A 89 -31.23 -9.48 -0.31
CA ALA A 89 -31.19 -9.69 1.13
C ALA A 89 -30.84 -11.17 1.42
N PRO A 90 -30.20 -11.45 2.58
CA PRO A 90 -29.72 -12.78 2.91
C PRO A 90 -30.88 -13.76 3.13
N PRO A 91 -30.70 -15.05 2.80
CA PRO A 91 -31.57 -16.12 3.30
C PRO A 91 -31.37 -16.32 4.80
N LYS A 92 -32.35 -16.93 5.46
CA LYS A 92 -32.16 -17.50 6.81
C LYS A 92 -31.84 -18.98 6.69
N VAL A 93 -30.91 -19.46 7.52
CA VAL A 93 -30.66 -20.91 7.69
C VAL A 93 -30.92 -21.28 9.15
N ARG A 94 -31.68 -22.35 9.37
CA ARG A 94 -32.05 -22.87 10.69
C ARG A 94 -31.93 -24.38 10.73
N PHE A 95 -31.04 -24.92 11.56
CA PHE A 95 -30.95 -26.35 11.79
C PHE A 95 -32.22 -26.88 12.49
N LEU A 96 -32.81 -27.91 11.89
CA LEU A 96 -33.89 -28.72 12.46
C LEU A 96 -33.34 -29.83 13.37
N THR A 97 -32.15 -30.36 13.05
CA THR A 97 -31.39 -31.23 13.97
C THR A 97 -30.80 -30.36 15.09
N LYS A 98 -31.08 -30.68 16.36
CA LYS A 98 -30.49 -29.93 17.49
C LYS A 98 -28.97 -30.14 17.52
N MET A 99 -28.22 -29.06 17.33
CA MET A 99 -26.75 -29.04 17.38
C MET A 99 -26.25 -28.25 18.59
N TRP A 100 -25.17 -28.71 19.20
CA TRP A 100 -24.36 -27.97 20.16
C TRP A 100 -23.15 -27.43 19.41
N HIS A 101 -23.08 -26.12 19.19
CA HIS A 101 -22.03 -25.49 18.39
C HIS A 101 -21.96 -23.97 18.70
N PRO A 102 -20.77 -23.36 18.84
CA PRO A 102 -20.58 -21.92 19.09
C PRO A 102 -21.41 -20.97 18.21
N ASN A 103 -21.55 -21.30 16.92
CA ASN A 103 -22.28 -20.50 15.92
C ASN A 103 -23.77 -20.83 15.74
N ILE A 104 -24.37 -21.70 16.56
CA ILE A 104 -25.79 -22.10 16.40
C ILE A 104 -26.59 -21.71 17.64
N TYR A 105 -27.58 -20.82 17.46
CA TYR A 105 -28.50 -20.40 18.52
C TYR A 105 -29.35 -21.57 19.02
N GLU A 106 -29.91 -21.48 20.24
CA GLU A 106 -30.82 -22.51 20.79
C GLU A 106 -32.05 -22.81 19.91
N ASN A 107 -32.47 -21.84 19.08
CA ASN A 107 -33.56 -21.98 18.12
C ASN A 107 -33.14 -22.61 16.78
N GLY A 108 -31.88 -23.02 16.64
CA GLY A 108 -31.27 -23.60 15.45
C GLY A 108 -30.75 -22.60 14.41
N GLU A 109 -30.97 -21.28 14.57
CA GLU A 109 -30.52 -20.28 13.59
C GLU A 109 -28.99 -20.11 13.58
N VAL A 110 -28.42 -19.90 12.39
CA VAL A 110 -26.98 -20.06 12.12
C VAL A 110 -26.26 -18.70 12.13
N CYS A 111 -25.68 -18.36 13.29
CA CYS A 111 -25.03 -17.08 13.56
C CYS A 111 -23.67 -16.95 12.87
N ILE A 112 -23.70 -16.49 11.61
CA ILE A 112 -22.52 -16.28 10.78
C ILE A 112 -22.58 -14.89 10.14
N SER A 113 -21.44 -14.23 9.97
CA SER A 113 -21.34 -12.82 9.55
C SER A 113 -22.01 -12.50 8.22
N ILE A 114 -22.12 -13.48 7.32
CA ILE A 114 -22.78 -13.34 6.01
C ILE A 114 -24.32 -13.52 6.06
N LEU A 115 -24.89 -14.07 7.15
CA LEU A 115 -26.34 -14.28 7.29
C LEU A 115 -26.98 -13.46 8.42
N HIS A 116 -26.24 -13.21 9.50
CA HIS A 116 -26.72 -12.48 10.67
C HIS A 116 -26.02 -11.13 10.80
N PRO A 117 -26.74 -10.00 10.64
CA PRO A 117 -26.29 -8.70 11.12
C PRO A 117 -26.14 -8.78 12.65
N PRO A 118 -25.05 -8.25 13.24
CA PRO A 118 -24.95 -8.13 14.69
C PRO A 118 -26.01 -7.14 15.19
N THR A 119 -26.96 -7.63 15.98
CA THR A 119 -28.13 -6.85 16.43
C THR A 119 -27.84 -5.86 17.57
N GLU A 120 -26.58 -5.68 17.96
CA GLU A 120 -26.16 -4.97 19.17
C GLU A 120 -25.28 -3.73 18.92
N ASP A 121 -25.42 -3.09 17.76
CA ASP A 121 -24.97 -1.68 17.60
C ASP A 121 -26.09 -0.78 17.05
N PRO A 122 -26.93 -0.19 17.92
CA PRO A 122 -27.94 0.82 17.55
C PRO A 122 -27.38 2.16 17.07
N GLN A 123 -26.06 2.39 17.10
CA GLN A 123 -25.39 3.59 16.61
C GLN A 123 -24.72 3.39 15.24
N SER A 124 -24.52 2.15 14.79
CA SER A 124 -23.93 1.81 13.48
C SER A 124 -24.66 2.41 12.29
N GLY A 125 -25.99 2.53 12.35
CA GLY A 125 -26.83 3.18 11.33
C GLY A 125 -27.03 2.40 10.02
N GLU A 126 -26.26 1.34 9.77
CA GLU A 126 -26.33 0.52 8.56
C GLU A 126 -27.47 -0.51 8.61
N HIS A 127 -28.19 -0.68 7.51
CA HIS A 127 -29.24 -1.69 7.37
C HIS A 127 -28.66 -3.08 7.05
N PRO A 128 -29.32 -4.18 7.48
CA PRO A 128 -28.95 -5.57 7.13
C PRO A 128 -28.68 -5.85 5.65
N SER A 129 -29.32 -5.12 4.73
CA SER A 129 -29.15 -5.24 3.28
C SER A 129 -27.89 -4.56 2.73
N GLU A 130 -27.18 -3.76 3.53
CA GLU A 130 -26.03 -2.96 3.08
C GLU A 130 -24.69 -3.70 3.30
N ARG A 131 -24.68 -4.73 4.15
CA ARG A 131 -23.54 -5.65 4.36
C ARG A 131 -23.66 -6.99 3.60
N TRP A 132 -24.85 -7.32 3.13
CA TRP A 132 -25.09 -8.52 2.32
C TRP A 132 -24.65 -8.30 0.87
N ASN A 133 -23.95 -9.27 0.26
CA ASN A 133 -23.54 -9.20 -1.14
C ASN A 133 -24.50 -10.00 -2.05
N PRO A 134 -25.28 -9.35 -2.95
CA PRO A 134 -26.20 -10.02 -3.88
C PRO A 134 -25.54 -10.93 -4.93
N THR A 135 -24.21 -11.01 -5.00
CA THR A 135 -23.49 -11.97 -5.85
C THR A 135 -23.02 -13.22 -5.11
N GLN A 136 -23.32 -13.38 -3.81
CA GLN A 136 -23.09 -14.66 -3.12
C GLN A 136 -24.12 -15.69 -3.57
N ASN A 137 -23.63 -16.82 -4.05
CA ASN A 137 -24.44 -17.97 -4.47
C ASN A 137 -24.68 -18.91 -3.28
N VAL A 138 -25.68 -19.80 -3.39
CA VAL A 138 -26.12 -20.65 -2.28
C VAL A 138 -25.06 -21.71 -1.91
N ARG A 139 -24.26 -22.20 -2.87
CA ARG A 139 -23.14 -23.12 -2.60
C ARG A 139 -22.16 -22.48 -1.61
N THR A 140 -21.75 -21.23 -1.85
CA THR A 140 -20.82 -20.51 -0.96
C THR A 140 -21.37 -20.34 0.46
N ILE A 141 -22.68 -20.12 0.62
CA ILE A 141 -23.33 -20.04 1.95
C ILE A 141 -23.23 -21.38 2.68
N LEU A 142 -23.57 -22.48 2.00
CA LEU A 142 -23.58 -23.82 2.61
C LEU A 142 -22.15 -24.31 2.90
N MET A 143 -21.18 -24.05 2.03
CA MET A 143 -19.76 -24.32 2.31
C MET A 143 -19.23 -23.49 3.48
N SER A 144 -19.70 -22.25 3.67
CA SER A 144 -19.34 -21.43 4.84
C SER A 144 -19.88 -22.03 6.15
N ILE A 145 -21.07 -22.64 6.11
CA ILE A 145 -21.65 -23.34 7.27
C ILE A 145 -20.88 -24.63 7.58
N ILE A 146 -20.46 -25.37 6.54
CA ILE A 146 -19.63 -26.59 6.67
C ILE A 146 -18.25 -26.25 7.25
N SER A 147 -17.60 -25.21 6.74
CA SER A 147 -16.28 -24.73 7.23
C SER A 147 -16.28 -24.42 8.73
N LEU A 148 -17.37 -23.85 9.25
CA LEU A 148 -17.51 -23.54 10.68
C LEU A 148 -17.62 -24.77 11.58
N LEU A 149 -18.00 -25.95 11.05
CA LEU A 149 -17.96 -27.21 11.80
C LEU A 149 -16.52 -27.69 12.04
N ASN A 150 -15.57 -27.24 11.21
CA ASN A 150 -14.14 -27.46 11.39
C ASN A 150 -13.53 -26.37 12.31
N GLU A 151 -13.77 -25.10 12.00
CA GLU A 151 -13.28 -23.95 12.80
C GLU A 151 -14.41 -23.06 13.37
N PRO A 152 -14.94 -23.39 14.56
CA PRO A 152 -15.98 -22.58 15.21
C PRO A 152 -15.46 -21.21 15.69
N ASN A 153 -16.24 -20.16 15.44
CA ASN A 153 -15.94 -18.83 16.00
C ASN A 153 -16.26 -18.82 17.51
N CYS A 154 -15.21 -18.94 18.32
CA CYS A 154 -15.27 -18.99 19.78
C CYS A 154 -15.79 -17.69 20.45
N SER A 155 -15.88 -16.60 19.69
CA SER A 155 -16.42 -15.30 20.12
C SER A 155 -17.87 -15.08 19.63
N SER A 156 -18.51 -16.11 19.06
CA SER A 156 -19.92 -16.07 18.66
C SER A 156 -20.84 -15.90 19.88
N PRO A 157 -21.83 -14.97 19.84
CA PRO A 157 -22.81 -14.80 20.91
C PRO A 157 -23.89 -15.90 20.94
N ALA A 158 -23.92 -16.79 19.95
CA ALA A 158 -25.09 -17.65 19.70
C ALA A 158 -25.27 -18.80 20.70
N ASN A 159 -24.18 -19.42 21.12
CA ASN A 159 -24.18 -20.44 22.18
C ASN A 159 -22.94 -20.25 23.05
N VAL A 160 -23.06 -19.40 24.07
CA VAL A 160 -21.95 -19.01 24.96
C VAL A 160 -21.36 -20.22 25.69
N ASP A 161 -22.20 -21.18 26.12
CA ASP A 161 -21.74 -22.38 26.82
C ASP A 161 -20.94 -23.31 25.90
N ALA A 162 -21.39 -23.53 24.66
CA ALA A 162 -20.61 -24.23 23.64
C ALA A 162 -19.29 -23.48 23.33
N SER A 163 -19.33 -22.15 23.21
CA SER A 163 -18.15 -21.30 23.01
C SER A 163 -17.15 -21.33 24.17
N VAL A 164 -17.60 -21.58 25.41
CA VAL A 164 -16.73 -21.76 26.59
C VAL A 164 -16.17 -23.19 26.64
N MET A 165 -17.01 -24.20 26.41
CA MET A 165 -16.59 -25.61 26.43
C MET A 165 -15.62 -25.96 25.29
N TYR A 166 -15.85 -25.47 24.07
CA TYR A 166 -14.94 -25.70 22.94
C TYR A 166 -13.55 -25.09 23.17
N ARG A 167 -13.46 -23.94 23.85
CA ARG A 167 -12.16 -23.35 24.24
C ARG A 167 -11.42 -24.22 25.26
N LYS A 168 -12.08 -24.67 26.34
CA LYS A 168 -11.49 -25.60 27.32
C LYS A 168 -10.98 -26.90 26.68
N TYR A 169 -11.72 -27.41 25.68
CA TYR A 169 -11.34 -28.58 24.89
C TYR A 169 -10.08 -28.29 24.05
N LYS A 170 -10.07 -27.19 23.28
CA LYS A 170 -8.90 -26.76 22.47
C LYS A 170 -7.67 -26.40 23.32
N GLU A 171 -7.87 -26.07 24.60
CA GLU A 171 -6.83 -25.82 25.60
C GLU A 171 -6.39 -27.10 26.37
N ASN A 172 -6.69 -28.29 25.83
CA ASN A 172 -6.21 -29.62 26.25
C ASN A 172 -6.54 -30.04 27.70
N LYS A 173 -7.67 -29.59 28.27
CA LYS A 173 -8.03 -29.93 29.68
C LYS A 173 -9.48 -30.39 29.93
N ASP A 174 -10.32 -30.51 28.92
CA ASP A 174 -11.70 -30.98 29.10
C ASP A 174 -12.30 -31.65 27.84
N ASN A 175 -12.64 -32.94 27.92
CA ASN A 175 -13.26 -33.70 26.82
C ASN A 175 -14.80 -33.75 26.91
N GLU A 176 -15.43 -33.00 27.82
CA GLU A 176 -16.90 -32.92 27.91
C GLU A 176 -17.52 -32.44 26.59
N TYR A 177 -16.91 -31.44 25.94
CA TYR A 177 -17.39 -30.92 24.64
C TYR A 177 -17.41 -32.00 23.56
N GLU A 178 -16.26 -32.65 23.32
CA GLU A 178 -16.11 -33.76 22.38
C GLU A 178 -17.15 -34.87 22.63
N THR A 179 -17.36 -35.21 23.91
CA THR A 179 -18.32 -36.24 24.32
C THR A 179 -19.76 -35.86 23.96
N ILE A 180 -20.14 -34.59 24.13
CA ILE A 180 -21.45 -34.07 23.72
C ILE A 180 -21.62 -34.14 22.20
N ILE A 181 -20.61 -33.72 21.42
CA ILE A 181 -20.70 -33.74 19.95
C ILE A 181 -20.75 -35.18 19.41
N LYS A 182 -19.87 -36.07 19.87
CA LYS A 182 -19.87 -37.48 19.48
C LYS A 182 -21.20 -38.18 19.79
N LYS A 183 -21.91 -37.77 20.85
CA LYS A 183 -23.27 -38.24 21.11
C LYS A 183 -24.27 -37.73 20.06
N GLN A 184 -24.28 -36.43 19.76
CA GLN A 184 -25.17 -35.84 18.75
C GLN A 184 -24.93 -36.40 17.35
N VAL A 185 -23.67 -36.62 16.96
CA VAL A 185 -23.28 -37.26 15.69
C VAL A 185 -23.90 -38.64 15.58
N ASN A 186 -23.75 -39.50 16.61
CA ASN A 186 -24.33 -40.84 16.62
C ASN A 186 -25.87 -40.83 16.59
N GLU A 187 -26.53 -39.91 17.33
CA GLU A 187 -27.98 -39.74 17.26
C GLU A 187 -28.43 -39.30 15.85
N SER A 188 -27.70 -38.38 15.20
CA SER A 188 -27.99 -37.92 13.83
C SER A 188 -27.82 -39.01 12.77
N ARG A 189 -26.82 -39.89 12.95
CA ARG A 189 -26.51 -41.02 12.06
C ARG A 189 -27.63 -42.04 12.05
N LEU A 190 -28.16 -42.39 13.23
CA LEU A 190 -29.31 -43.30 13.35
C LEU A 190 -30.58 -42.76 12.68
N VAL A 191 -30.78 -41.43 12.67
CA VAL A 191 -31.90 -40.80 11.94
C VAL A 191 -31.70 -40.86 10.43
N ALA A 192 -30.48 -40.64 9.93
CA ALA A 192 -30.16 -40.79 8.51
C ALA A 192 -30.35 -42.23 8.01
N GLU A 193 -29.92 -43.23 8.80
CA GLU A 193 -30.10 -44.65 8.49
C GLU A 193 -31.60 -45.04 8.45
N GLN A 194 -32.42 -44.50 9.36
CA GLN A 194 -33.88 -44.70 9.34
C GLN A 194 -34.58 -44.06 8.12
N GLU A 195 -34.00 -42.99 7.56
CA GLU A 195 -34.51 -42.29 6.38
C GLU A 195 -33.89 -42.78 5.07
N GLY A 196 -33.04 -43.81 5.11
CA GLY A 196 -32.39 -44.40 3.93
C GLY A 196 -31.33 -43.51 3.29
N ILE A 197 -30.72 -42.61 4.07
CA ILE A 197 -29.73 -41.63 3.61
C ILE A 197 -28.32 -42.19 3.84
N THR A 198 -27.60 -42.47 2.74
CA THR A 198 -26.19 -42.83 2.80
C THR A 198 -25.36 -41.60 3.22
N ILE A 199 -24.80 -41.65 4.42
CA ILE A 199 -23.80 -40.68 4.88
C ILE A 199 -22.43 -41.04 4.27
N PRO A 200 -21.69 -40.10 3.67
CA PRO A 200 -20.30 -40.28 3.23
C PRO A 200 -19.39 -40.76 4.38
N LYS A 201 -18.49 -41.72 4.11
CA LYS A 201 -17.56 -42.27 5.13
C LYS A 201 -16.08 -42.16 4.78
N THR A 202 -15.77 -41.58 3.63
CA THR A 202 -14.40 -41.25 3.18
C THR A 202 -14.40 -39.85 2.58
N LEU A 203 -13.22 -39.27 2.38
CA LEU A 203 -13.08 -38.02 1.65
C LEU A 203 -13.60 -38.15 0.20
N ASP A 204 -13.34 -39.29 -0.45
CA ASP A 204 -13.85 -39.61 -1.80
C ASP A 204 -15.39 -39.60 -1.85
N ASP A 205 -16.06 -40.23 -0.87
CA ASP A 205 -17.53 -40.24 -0.76
C ASP A 205 -18.08 -38.82 -0.55
N TYR A 206 -17.33 -37.94 0.11
CA TYR A 206 -17.75 -36.57 0.48
C TYR A 206 -17.70 -35.59 -0.71
N VAL A 207 -16.93 -35.92 -1.75
CA VAL A 207 -16.70 -35.12 -2.97
C VAL A 207 -17.40 -35.72 -4.21
N ALA A 208 -17.92 -36.95 -4.11
CA ALA A 208 -18.43 -37.73 -5.25
C ALA A 208 -19.61 -37.08 -6.02
N PRO A 209 -19.61 -37.12 -7.38
CA PRO A 209 -20.69 -36.55 -8.19
C PRO A 209 -21.97 -37.39 -8.15
N SER A 210 -23.10 -36.76 -7.82
CA SER A 210 -24.40 -37.40 -7.72
C SER A 210 -24.89 -37.95 -9.07
N ARG A 211 -25.08 -39.28 -9.15
CA ARG A 211 -25.55 -39.96 -10.37
C ARG A 211 -27.03 -39.66 -10.64
N ALA A 212 -27.32 -38.94 -11.72
CA ALA A 212 -28.69 -38.58 -12.09
C ALA A 212 -29.58 -39.81 -12.40
N GLY A 213 -30.78 -39.86 -11.79
CA GLY A 213 -31.71 -40.96 -11.89
C GLY A 213 -32.86 -40.75 -12.90
N ALA A 214 -32.90 -41.60 -13.92
CA ALA A 214 -34.10 -42.05 -14.64
C ALA A 214 -35.13 -41.00 -15.18
N LEU A 215 -34.91 -40.55 -16.41
CA LEU A 215 -35.97 -40.51 -17.43
C LEU A 215 -35.47 -41.23 -18.69
N GLY A 216 -36.19 -42.24 -19.15
CA GLY A 216 -35.75 -43.12 -20.24
C GLY A 216 -36.55 -42.92 -21.54
N LEU A 217 -35.89 -43.18 -22.68
CA LEU A 217 -36.55 -43.48 -23.95
C LEU A 217 -35.68 -44.43 -24.78
N ASN A 218 -36.32 -45.31 -25.56
CA ASN A 218 -35.64 -46.34 -26.34
C ASN A 218 -35.07 -45.80 -27.66
N ASN A 219 -33.83 -46.19 -27.99
CA ASN A 219 -33.52 -46.94 -29.21
C ASN A 219 -32.06 -47.43 -29.18
N GLY A 220 -31.68 -48.39 -30.04
CA GLY A 220 -30.32 -48.95 -30.03
C GLY A 220 -29.87 -49.51 -31.37
N LYS A 221 -28.63 -50.05 -31.40
CA LYS A 221 -27.90 -50.63 -32.55
C LYS A 221 -27.49 -49.55 -33.59
N ASN A 222 -26.24 -49.40 -34.02
CA ASN A 222 -25.24 -50.40 -34.40
C ASN A 222 -23.80 -49.82 -34.53
N GLY A 223 -22.79 -50.70 -34.60
CA GLY A 223 -21.54 -50.49 -35.37
C GLY A 223 -20.44 -49.61 -34.71
N LYS A 224 -19.50 -50.16 -33.94
CA LYS A 224 -18.27 -50.91 -34.33
C LYS A 224 -17.23 -50.17 -35.19
N LYS A 225 -16.17 -49.68 -34.52
CA LYS A 225 -14.71 -49.85 -34.79
C LYS A 225 -14.01 -49.21 -33.58
N SER A 226 -13.26 -49.86 -32.68
CA SER A 226 -12.57 -51.17 -32.63
C SER A 226 -11.35 -51.30 -33.54
N ALA A 227 -10.16 -51.04 -32.96
CA ALA A 227 -8.86 -51.48 -33.46
C ALA A 227 -7.79 -51.54 -32.33
N TYR A 228 -7.77 -52.67 -31.60
CA TYR A 228 -6.69 -53.23 -30.76
C TYR A 228 -6.17 -52.39 -29.55
N ASN A 229 -5.95 -52.91 -28.31
CA ASN A 229 -5.41 -54.18 -27.77
C ASN A 229 -3.88 -54.34 -27.89
N THR A 230 -3.11 -54.85 -26.90
CA THR A 230 -3.19 -54.92 -25.40
C THR A 230 -1.79 -55.40 -24.90
N LEU A 231 -1.56 -55.45 -23.58
CA LEU A 231 -0.50 -56.22 -22.86
C LEU A 231 0.91 -55.58 -22.93
N SER A 232 1.41 -54.97 -21.84
CA SER A 232 2.05 -55.57 -20.64
C SER A 232 3.53 -55.93 -20.88
N SER A 233 4.46 -55.77 -19.93
CA SER A 233 4.37 -55.91 -18.46
C SER A 233 5.58 -55.30 -17.75
N HIS A 234 5.44 -54.90 -16.47
CA HIS A 234 6.44 -54.91 -15.35
C HIS A 234 7.87 -54.40 -15.66
N GLU A 235 8.50 -53.50 -14.90
CA GLU A 235 8.35 -53.09 -13.50
C GLU A 235 8.88 -51.64 -13.33
N ASP A 236 8.93 -51.13 -12.09
CA ASP A 236 9.61 -49.88 -11.66
C ASP A 236 9.20 -48.56 -12.34
N ASP A 237 8.22 -47.86 -11.73
CA ASP A 237 8.18 -46.39 -11.71
C ASP A 237 7.81 -45.93 -10.29
N VAL A 238 8.43 -44.85 -9.82
CA VAL A 238 8.28 -44.34 -8.44
C VAL A 238 7.04 -43.44 -8.35
N ASP A 239 6.29 -43.58 -7.26
CA ASP A 239 5.06 -42.81 -7.00
C ASP A 239 5.39 -41.34 -6.73
N LEU A 240 5.47 -40.55 -7.80
CA LEU A 240 5.61 -39.10 -7.74
C LEU A 240 4.24 -38.49 -7.47
N GLY A 241 3.98 -38.23 -6.18
CA GLY A 241 2.76 -37.59 -5.70
C GLY A 241 2.47 -36.25 -6.38
N ILE A 242 1.18 -35.91 -6.43
CA ILE A 242 0.69 -34.67 -7.03
C ILE A 242 0.58 -33.62 -5.92
N ASP A 243 1.38 -32.55 -6.04
CA ASP A 243 1.34 -31.42 -5.10
C ASP A 243 0.22 -30.43 -5.45
N ASP A 244 -0.68 -30.17 -4.49
CA ASP A 244 -1.69 -29.10 -4.56
C ASP A 244 -1.11 -27.81 -3.91
N ASP A 245 -0.43 -26.99 -4.72
CA ASP A 245 0.24 -25.75 -4.29
C ASP A 245 -0.75 -24.58 -4.02
N ASP A 246 -1.30 -24.51 -2.81
CA ASP A 246 -1.94 -23.29 -2.28
C ASP A 246 -1.46 -22.94 -0.85
N ASP A 247 -0.18 -22.54 -0.79
CA ASP A 247 0.44 -21.72 0.27
C ASP A 247 0.48 -22.28 1.73
N GLN A 248 0.36 -23.60 1.93
CA GLN A 248 0.81 -24.27 3.18
C GLN A 248 2.34 -24.45 3.25
N MET A 249 3.10 -23.35 3.15
CA MET A 249 4.56 -23.37 3.36
C MET A 249 5.04 -22.30 4.35
N ALA A 250 4.86 -22.60 5.64
CA ALA A 250 5.61 -22.01 6.74
C ALA A 250 5.70 -22.98 7.93
N ASP A 251 6.94 -23.37 8.25
CA ASP A 251 7.38 -23.81 9.59
C ASP A 251 6.70 -25.07 10.18
N MET A 252 7.15 -26.26 9.74
CA MET A 252 7.39 -27.39 10.65
C MET A 252 8.89 -27.45 10.96
N ALA A 253 9.24 -27.81 12.20
CA ALA A 253 10.61 -27.95 12.66
C ALA A 253 10.97 -29.44 12.83
N ASP A 254 12.24 -29.79 12.66
CA ASP A 254 12.80 -31.01 13.23
C ASP A 254 13.02 -30.78 14.73
N ASP A 255 12.45 -31.65 15.57
CA ASP A 255 12.77 -31.74 17.00
C ASP A 255 14.07 -32.55 17.18
N ASP A 256 15.14 -31.91 17.68
CA ASP A 256 16.36 -32.59 18.15
C ASP A 256 17.01 -31.89 19.37
N ASP A 257 16.37 -32.05 20.54
CA ASP A 257 17.05 -32.31 21.82
C ASP A 257 16.01 -32.91 22.80
N GLY A 258 16.46 -33.73 23.77
CA GLY A 258 15.56 -34.39 24.72
C GLY A 258 16.07 -35.67 25.36
N SER A 259 17.38 -35.85 25.54
CA SER A 259 17.89 -37.02 26.28
C SER A 259 17.43 -36.98 27.74
N TYR A 260 16.67 -37.99 28.16
CA TYR A 260 16.23 -38.15 29.55
C TYR A 260 17.42 -38.29 30.51
N ASP A 261 17.49 -37.43 31.54
CA ASP A 261 18.23 -37.72 32.77
C ASP A 261 17.52 -37.14 33.99
N GLU A 262 16.96 -38.01 34.83
CA GLU A 262 17.04 -37.84 36.27
C GLU A 262 16.83 -39.17 37.03
N ASN A 263 17.76 -39.45 37.95
CA ASN A 263 17.56 -40.24 39.17
C ASN A 263 17.11 -41.71 39.07
N MET A 264 18.10 -42.62 39.03
CA MET A 264 18.05 -43.87 39.80
C MET A 264 19.40 -44.16 40.47
N SER A 265 19.36 -44.77 41.66
CA SER A 265 20.50 -44.85 42.59
C SER A 265 21.16 -46.23 42.66
N SER A 266 22.48 -46.26 42.90
CA SER A 266 23.28 -47.41 43.40
C SER A 266 23.37 -48.64 42.46
N GLU A 267 24.45 -49.43 42.36
CA GLU A 267 25.50 -49.77 43.34
C GLU A 267 26.95 -49.70 42.76
N SER A 268 27.82 -50.70 43.01
CA SER A 268 29.29 -50.54 43.06
C SER A 268 30.11 -51.65 42.38
N VAL A 269 31.44 -51.43 42.25
CA VAL A 269 32.51 -52.36 41.78
C VAL A 269 32.58 -52.55 40.24
N GLY A 270 33.75 -52.53 39.56
CA GLY A 270 35.11 -52.09 39.95
C GLY A 270 36.28 -52.72 39.15
N ILE A 271 37.41 -51.99 39.05
CA ILE A 271 38.82 -52.46 38.95
C ILE A 271 39.36 -53.04 37.59
N LEU A 272 40.50 -52.48 37.12
CA LEU A 272 41.47 -52.97 36.07
C LEU A 272 40.97 -53.08 34.60
N SER A 273 41.78 -53.00 33.53
CA SER A 273 43.20 -52.62 33.31
C SER A 273 43.51 -52.32 31.82
N SER A 274 44.53 -51.50 31.52
CA SER A 274 45.15 -51.30 30.18
C SER A 274 46.29 -52.31 29.90
N PRO A 275 47.10 -52.24 28.81
CA PRO A 275 46.98 -51.57 27.49
C PRO A 275 47.31 -52.51 26.28
N ASP A 276 47.33 -52.05 25.02
CA ASP A 276 48.59 -51.89 24.22
C ASP A 276 48.42 -51.28 22.79
N ARG A 277 49.59 -50.97 22.18
CA ARG A 277 50.04 -50.50 20.82
C ARG A 277 49.18 -50.86 19.57
N SER A 278 49.38 -50.27 18.36
CA SER A 278 50.63 -49.78 17.74
C SER A 278 50.54 -48.81 16.52
N ASN A 279 51.59 -48.01 16.34
CA ASN A 279 52.25 -47.55 15.08
C ASN A 279 51.60 -46.52 14.10
N SER A 280 52.30 -45.38 14.01
CA SER A 280 52.53 -44.49 12.85
C SER A 280 53.65 -45.07 11.92
N PRO A 281 54.17 -44.44 10.82
CA PRO A 281 54.08 -43.02 10.40
C PRO A 281 53.92 -42.74 8.87
N SER A 282 54.14 -41.48 8.48
CA SER A 282 54.08 -40.89 7.13
C SER A 282 55.41 -40.95 6.33
N LEU A 283 55.34 -40.79 4.98
CA LEU A 283 56.14 -39.82 4.18
C LEU A 283 55.94 -39.90 2.63
N THR A 284 55.78 -38.73 2.02
CA THR A 284 56.18 -38.25 0.65
C THR A 284 56.21 -39.14 -0.62
N ASP A 285 55.43 -38.69 -1.61
CA ASP A 285 55.80 -38.27 -2.99
C ASP A 285 56.19 -39.25 -4.14
N GLN A 286 55.99 -38.70 -5.35
CA GLN A 286 56.55 -39.07 -6.68
C GLN A 286 55.92 -40.25 -7.44
N ILE A 287 55.80 -40.27 -8.79
CA ILE A 287 55.84 -39.23 -9.87
C ILE A 287 55.18 -39.84 -11.14
N VAL A 288 54.76 -39.02 -12.13
CA VAL A 288 54.99 -39.17 -13.60
C VAL A 288 54.10 -38.16 -14.38
N ASN A 289 54.72 -37.01 -14.73
CA ASN A 289 54.87 -36.37 -16.06
C ASN A 289 53.67 -36.29 -17.05
N ASP A 290 53.59 -35.37 -18.05
CA ASP A 290 54.19 -34.05 -18.41
C ASP A 290 53.42 -33.56 -19.67
N CYS A 291 53.56 -32.38 -20.33
CA CYS A 291 54.50 -31.24 -20.37
C CYS A 291 53.65 -29.98 -20.72
N CYS A 292 53.89 -28.73 -20.31
CA CYS A 292 55.07 -27.84 -20.39
C CYS A 292 55.54 -27.46 -21.83
N THR A 293 56.13 -26.29 -22.15
CA THR A 293 56.21 -24.91 -21.57
C THR A 293 56.99 -23.97 -22.54
N ALA A 294 56.69 -22.66 -22.61
CA ALA A 294 57.59 -21.54 -23.00
C ALA A 294 56.92 -20.19 -22.57
N THR A 295 57.46 -19.17 -21.86
CA THR A 295 58.80 -18.53 -21.69
C THR A 295 59.30 -17.76 -22.94
N GLN A 296 60.15 -16.70 -22.93
CA GLN A 296 60.94 -15.99 -21.89
C GLN A 296 61.36 -14.57 -22.40
N ILE A 297 61.57 -13.54 -21.53
CA ILE A 297 62.56 -12.40 -21.61
C ILE A 297 62.34 -11.37 -20.46
N LEU A 298 63.33 -10.50 -20.19
CA LEU A 298 63.35 -9.41 -19.18
C LEU A 298 64.37 -8.30 -19.61
N ALA A 299 64.22 -7.07 -19.09
CA ALA A 299 65.26 -6.02 -18.87
C ALA A 299 65.62 -4.94 -19.95
N ASP A 300 66.02 -3.77 -19.39
CA ASP A 300 66.88 -2.65 -19.84
C ASP A 300 66.59 -1.74 -21.07
N TYR A 301 66.46 -0.42 -20.83
CA TYR A 301 67.49 0.61 -21.15
C TYR A 301 67.21 1.97 -20.44
N THR A 302 68.06 3.00 -20.63
CA THR A 302 68.30 4.12 -19.67
C THR A 302 67.97 5.56 -20.15
N GLY A 303 67.62 6.49 -19.23
CA GLY A 303 68.05 7.90 -19.34
C GLY A 303 67.15 9.06 -18.81
N VAL A 304 67.69 9.86 -17.86
CA VAL A 304 67.82 11.35 -17.84
C VAL A 304 66.68 12.25 -18.40
N SER A 305 66.22 13.36 -17.77
CA SER A 305 66.27 13.92 -16.38
C SER A 305 65.47 15.25 -16.26
N SER A 306 65.07 15.68 -15.04
CA SER A 306 64.59 17.04 -14.64
C SER A 306 63.28 17.56 -15.29
N SER A 307 62.35 18.24 -14.59
CA SER A 307 62.52 19.21 -13.50
C SER A 307 61.29 19.39 -12.56
N SER A 308 61.62 19.85 -11.35
CA SER A 308 60.87 20.64 -10.33
C SER A 308 59.68 21.51 -10.80
N GLN A 309 58.67 21.88 -9.98
CA GLN A 309 58.75 22.26 -8.55
C GLN A 309 57.41 22.05 -7.74
N GLN A 310 57.29 22.63 -6.53
CA GLN A 310 56.25 22.37 -5.49
C GLN A 310 54.93 23.19 -5.72
N ILE A 311 53.81 23.05 -4.99
CA ILE A 311 53.57 23.54 -3.59
C ILE A 311 52.35 22.86 -2.89
N ARG A 312 52.63 22.34 -1.69
CA ARG A 312 51.89 22.18 -0.39
C ARG A 312 50.35 22.35 -0.23
N SER A 313 49.84 21.53 0.72
CA SER A 313 48.60 21.65 1.53
C SER A 313 48.85 22.49 2.83
N PRO A 314 48.04 22.55 3.93
CA PRO A 314 46.84 21.80 4.39
C PRO A 314 45.60 22.74 4.57
N GLY A 315 44.55 22.51 5.40
CA GLY A 315 44.29 21.52 6.45
C GLY A 315 42.88 21.63 7.10
N LYS A 316 42.66 20.99 8.27
CA LYS A 316 41.37 20.91 9.00
C LYS A 316 41.25 21.93 10.15
N ARG A 317 40.02 22.38 10.46
CA ARG A 317 39.54 22.50 11.86
C ARG A 317 38.00 22.49 11.98
N GLN A 318 37.52 22.47 13.22
CA GLN A 318 36.21 22.03 13.69
C GLN A 318 35.57 23.14 14.54
N LEU A 319 34.23 23.25 14.55
CA LEU A 319 33.48 24.15 15.43
C LEU A 319 32.21 23.47 15.97
N THR A 320 31.88 23.78 17.22
CA THR A 320 30.71 23.31 17.98
C THR A 320 29.62 24.39 18.06
N ILE A 321 28.43 23.98 18.51
CA ILE A 321 27.25 24.83 18.73
C ILE A 321 27.05 25.03 20.24
N GLU A 322 26.70 26.24 20.66
CA GLU A 322 25.95 26.51 21.90
C GLU A 322 24.85 27.55 21.62
N GLU A 323 23.77 27.50 22.40
CA GLU A 323 22.57 28.35 22.24
C GLU A 323 22.55 29.49 23.26
N SER A 324 21.85 30.60 22.97
CA SER A 324 21.05 31.31 23.98
C SER A 324 20.13 32.41 23.41
N LEU A 325 18.82 32.15 23.54
CA LEU A 325 17.74 33.02 24.06
C LEU A 325 17.70 34.54 23.75
N ILE A 326 16.52 34.97 23.29
CA ILE A 326 16.07 36.38 23.19
C ILE A 326 15.31 36.79 24.47
N THR A 327 15.59 37.97 25.03
CA THR A 327 14.70 38.62 26.01
C THR A 327 14.71 40.16 25.97
N THR A 328 13.57 40.73 25.55
CA THR A 328 12.86 41.91 26.14
C THR A 328 13.52 43.30 26.29
N ASN A 329 12.73 44.30 25.87
CA ASN A 329 12.50 45.65 26.45
C ASN A 329 13.36 46.89 26.05
N ASP A 330 12.65 47.80 25.37
CA ASP A 330 12.73 49.28 25.35
C ASP A 330 12.70 49.94 26.76
N PRO A 331 12.75 51.30 26.90
CA PRO A 331 13.31 52.35 26.02
C PRO A 331 14.13 53.44 26.79
N LYS A 332 14.85 54.33 26.06
CA LYS A 332 15.03 55.81 26.30
C LYS A 332 16.16 56.36 25.39
N ARG A 333 15.97 57.39 24.56
CA ARG A 333 15.59 58.81 24.80
C ARG A 333 16.75 59.70 25.28
N LEU A 334 17.38 60.44 24.35
CA LEU A 334 17.73 61.88 24.49
C LEU A 334 18.18 62.47 23.15
N CYS A 335 18.23 63.81 23.06
CA CYS A 335 18.43 64.58 21.81
C CYS A 335 19.61 65.56 21.95
N ASN A 336 19.98 66.19 20.82
CA ASN A 336 20.73 67.46 20.72
C ASN A 336 22.25 67.42 21.05
N SER A 337 23.14 68.22 20.43
CA SER A 337 22.99 69.08 19.23
C SER A 337 24.33 69.73 18.75
N ASN A 338 24.39 70.05 17.45
CA ASN A 338 24.93 71.29 16.84
C ASN A 338 26.45 71.57 16.61
N LEU A 339 26.71 72.18 15.43
CA LEU A 339 27.87 72.99 14.95
C LEU A 339 29.17 72.23 14.57
N ARG A 340 29.72 72.34 13.33
CA ARG A 340 30.39 73.46 12.57
C ARG A 340 31.81 73.76 13.09
N GLU A 341 32.87 73.95 12.28
CA GLU A 341 33.13 74.25 10.84
C GLU A 341 34.43 73.51 10.36
N GLN A 342 34.58 73.02 9.10
CA GLN A 342 35.29 73.60 7.90
C GLN A 342 36.79 74.00 8.10
N PRO A 343 37.71 74.01 7.08
CA PRO A 343 37.56 73.81 5.61
C PRO A 343 38.66 72.98 4.85
N ASP A 344 38.62 73.03 3.50
CA ASP A 344 39.72 73.01 2.49
C ASP A 344 40.53 71.72 2.10
N LEU A 345 41.07 71.54 0.87
CA LEU A 345 40.67 71.96 -0.51
C LEU A 345 41.58 71.30 -1.61
N LYS A 346 41.02 70.96 -2.82
CA LYS A 346 41.71 70.61 -4.11
C LYS A 346 42.58 69.31 -4.13
N SER A 347 42.89 68.64 -5.25
CA SER A 347 42.35 68.47 -6.64
C SER A 347 43.15 67.30 -7.30
N THR A 348 43.05 66.80 -8.56
CA THR A 348 42.32 67.05 -9.85
C THR A 348 42.49 65.73 -10.66
N ALA A 349 41.45 64.99 -11.09
CA ALA A 349 40.64 65.14 -12.34
C ALA A 349 41.19 64.47 -13.62
N ILE A 350 40.36 63.62 -14.27
CA ILE A 350 40.14 63.41 -15.74
C ILE A 350 38.91 62.46 -15.89
N THR A 351 37.71 62.97 -16.21
CA THR A 351 36.98 62.84 -17.51
C THR A 351 36.75 61.39 -17.98
N THR A 352 35.53 60.84 -18.15
CA THR A 352 34.33 61.23 -18.95
C THR A 352 33.10 60.34 -18.59
N PRO A 353 31.91 60.44 -19.22
CA PRO A 353 31.16 61.60 -19.72
C PRO A 353 29.77 61.76 -19.01
N SER A 354 29.05 62.85 -19.30
CA SER A 354 27.70 63.11 -18.77
C SER A 354 26.57 62.49 -19.61
N LEU A 355 25.59 61.87 -18.96
CA LEU A 355 24.27 61.60 -19.57
C LEU A 355 23.40 62.87 -19.53
N SER A 356 22.81 63.24 -20.66
CA SER A 356 22.03 64.47 -20.81
C SER A 356 20.56 64.33 -20.37
N SER A 357 20.02 65.41 -19.83
CA SER A 357 18.61 65.54 -19.43
C SER A 357 17.68 65.66 -20.65
N THR A 358 16.99 64.57 -21.03
CA THR A 358 16.05 64.61 -22.17
C THR A 358 14.82 63.69 -22.05
N ILE A 359 14.27 63.48 -20.85
CA ILE A 359 12.94 62.82 -20.67
C ILE A 359 12.10 63.59 -19.63
N ILE A 360 11.66 64.81 -20.00
CA ILE A 360 10.62 65.58 -19.27
C ILE A 360 9.53 66.11 -20.22
N ASP A 361 9.85 66.37 -21.49
CA ASP A 361 8.96 67.01 -22.47
C ASP A 361 7.88 66.10 -23.11
N SER A 362 7.29 65.17 -22.35
CA SER A 362 6.21 64.29 -22.82
C SER A 362 5.01 64.17 -21.86
N ILE A 363 4.87 65.10 -20.91
CA ILE A 363 3.65 65.25 -20.10
C ILE A 363 2.75 66.32 -20.74
N SER A 364 1.92 65.91 -21.69
CA SER A 364 0.82 66.73 -22.20
C SER A 364 -0.27 66.89 -21.13
N SER A 365 -0.22 68.00 -20.40
CA SER A 365 -1.33 68.64 -19.65
C SER A 365 -2.36 67.72 -18.95
N PRO A 366 -2.30 67.52 -17.61
CA PRO A 366 -3.46 67.06 -16.86
C PRO A 366 -4.59 68.12 -16.91
N PRO A 367 -5.86 67.74 -16.69
CA PRO A 367 -6.98 68.68 -16.70
C PRO A 367 -6.84 69.73 -15.59
N SER A 368 -7.25 70.97 -15.89
CA SER A 368 -6.99 72.13 -15.05
C SER A 368 -7.88 72.20 -13.80
N SER A 369 -7.40 71.68 -12.69
CA SER A 369 -7.79 72.09 -11.35
C SER A 369 -6.56 72.17 -10.43
N PRO A 370 -6.41 73.23 -9.61
CA PRO A 370 -5.32 73.29 -8.65
C PRO A 370 -5.53 72.25 -7.54
N LEU A 371 -4.49 71.47 -7.25
CA LEU A 371 -4.45 70.63 -6.05
C LEU A 371 -4.68 71.51 -4.81
N SER A 372 -5.52 71.06 -3.86
CA SER A 372 -5.76 71.87 -2.65
C SER A 372 -4.49 72.01 -1.82
N ALA A 373 -4.40 73.10 -1.07
CA ALA A 373 -3.26 73.35 -0.19
C ALA A 373 -3.03 72.19 0.80
N ASP A 374 -4.12 71.54 1.25
CA ASP A 374 -4.08 70.38 2.14
C ASP A 374 -3.42 69.16 1.50
N VAL A 375 -3.68 68.90 0.21
CA VAL A 375 -3.07 67.79 -0.53
C VAL A 375 -1.58 68.04 -0.78
N VAL A 376 -1.21 69.28 -1.11
CA VAL A 376 0.21 69.69 -1.27
C VAL A 376 0.96 69.60 0.06
N ASN A 377 0.32 70.02 1.16
CA ASN A 377 0.88 69.92 2.51
C ASN A 377 0.98 68.46 3.00
N TRP A 378 -0.02 67.62 2.71
CA TRP A 378 0.05 66.19 3.02
C TRP A 378 1.16 65.49 2.23
N LEU A 379 1.36 65.84 0.95
CA LEU A 379 2.46 65.34 0.14
C LEU A 379 3.83 65.74 0.69
N SER A 380 4.02 66.97 1.16
CA SER A 380 5.30 67.39 1.76
C SER A 380 5.58 66.67 3.09
N ILE A 381 4.56 66.48 3.93
CA ILE A 381 4.64 65.69 5.17
C ILE A 381 4.96 64.23 4.86
N PHE A 382 4.26 63.61 3.91
CA PHE A 382 4.45 62.21 3.52
C PHE A 382 5.84 61.97 2.91
N LEU A 383 6.35 62.88 2.07
CA LEU A 383 7.70 62.77 1.51
C LEU A 383 8.81 62.97 2.56
N ALA A 384 8.51 63.65 3.67
CA ALA A 384 9.43 63.82 4.81
C ALA A 384 9.40 62.64 5.82
N MET A 385 8.46 61.69 5.69
CA MET A 385 8.35 60.52 6.56
C MET A 385 9.39 59.43 6.25
N SER A 386 9.77 58.65 7.27
CA SER A 386 10.59 57.45 7.11
C SER A 386 9.89 56.40 6.22
N ASN A 387 10.63 55.43 5.69
CA ASN A 387 10.05 54.39 4.83
C ASN A 387 8.92 53.61 5.54
N ASP A 388 9.09 53.27 6.82
CA ASP A 388 8.09 52.54 7.60
C ASP A 388 6.88 53.39 7.97
N ASP A 389 7.09 54.68 8.23
CA ASP A 389 5.99 55.62 8.50
C ASP A 389 5.17 55.88 7.22
N ARG A 390 5.82 56.01 6.05
CA ARG A 390 5.13 56.08 4.76
C ARG A 390 4.34 54.80 4.47
N ASN A 391 4.90 53.63 4.75
CA ASN A 391 4.20 52.36 4.57
C ASN A 391 2.94 52.30 5.46
N ARG A 392 3.06 52.56 6.77
CA ARG A 392 1.93 52.59 7.71
C ARG A 392 0.89 53.66 7.37
N ALA A 393 1.31 54.84 6.93
CA ALA A 393 0.40 55.90 6.48
C ALA A 393 -0.35 55.52 5.18
N THR A 394 0.31 54.83 4.25
CA THR A 394 -0.31 54.34 3.00
C THR A 394 -1.32 53.22 3.29
N GLU A 395 -0.98 52.29 4.18
CA GLU A 395 -1.86 51.21 4.62
C GLU A 395 -3.12 51.74 5.33
N ALA A 396 -2.96 52.72 6.22
CA ALA A 396 -4.08 53.41 6.85
C ALA A 396 -4.95 54.19 5.83
N LEU A 397 -4.35 54.82 4.82
CA LEU A 397 -5.07 55.50 3.75
C LEU A 397 -5.90 54.49 2.92
N ILE A 398 -5.31 53.36 2.55
CA ILE A 398 -5.99 52.27 1.82
C ILE A 398 -7.17 51.71 2.64
N HIS A 399 -6.98 51.47 3.94
CA HIS A 399 -8.05 51.03 4.84
C HIS A 399 -9.15 52.10 5.04
N THR A 400 -8.82 53.39 4.93
CA THR A 400 -9.83 54.45 4.98
C THR A 400 -10.64 54.46 3.68
N CYS A 401 -9.98 54.41 2.53
CA CYS A 401 -10.63 54.38 1.21
C CYS A 401 -11.50 53.13 1.01
N SER A 402 -11.08 51.96 1.49
CA SER A 402 -11.82 50.70 1.30
C SER A 402 -13.19 50.66 2.00
N THR A 403 -13.41 51.52 3.02
CA THR A 403 -14.67 51.59 3.76
C THR A 403 -15.67 52.61 3.18
N ASN A 404 -15.29 53.41 2.18
CA ASN A 404 -16.12 54.47 1.62
C ASN A 404 -16.41 54.27 0.12
N THR A 405 -17.59 53.71 -0.17
CA THR A 405 -18.04 53.37 -1.54
C THR A 405 -18.11 54.58 -2.48
N LEU A 406 -18.36 55.79 -1.98
CA LEU A 406 -18.37 57.01 -2.80
C LEU A 406 -16.96 57.45 -3.18
N GLN A 407 -16.00 57.35 -2.26
CA GLN A 407 -14.59 57.58 -2.57
C GLN A 407 -14.06 56.52 -3.54
N LEU A 408 -14.39 55.23 -3.35
CA LEU A 408 -14.02 54.17 -4.30
C LEU A 408 -14.55 54.43 -5.72
N ASN A 409 -15.79 54.89 -5.88
CA ASN A 409 -16.33 55.25 -7.20
C ASN A 409 -15.66 56.52 -7.78
N HIS A 410 -15.35 57.53 -6.97
CA HIS A 410 -14.61 58.70 -7.46
C HIS A 410 -13.18 58.33 -7.88
N ILE A 411 -12.48 57.54 -7.07
CA ILE A 411 -11.13 57.01 -7.34
C ILE A 411 -11.17 56.15 -8.61
N LYS A 412 -12.15 55.25 -8.76
CA LYS A 412 -12.33 54.46 -9.99
C LYS A 412 -12.44 55.37 -11.21
N ASN A 413 -13.36 56.32 -11.21
CA ASN A 413 -13.59 57.21 -12.36
C ASN A 413 -12.39 58.14 -12.65
N GLN A 414 -11.58 58.49 -11.63
CA GLN A 414 -10.33 59.23 -11.80
C GLN A 414 -9.22 58.37 -12.43
N ILE A 415 -9.13 57.07 -12.10
CA ILE A 415 -8.13 56.15 -12.67
C ILE A 415 -8.60 55.56 -14.01
N GLU A 416 -9.89 55.53 -14.33
CA GLU A 416 -10.45 54.91 -15.55
C GLU A 416 -9.77 55.38 -16.87
N PRO A 417 -9.37 56.66 -17.05
CA PRO A 417 -8.54 57.09 -18.18
C PRO A 417 -7.09 56.57 -18.13
N TYR A 418 -6.53 56.40 -16.92
CA TYR A 418 -5.18 55.87 -16.70
C TYR A 418 -5.11 54.34 -16.77
N PHE A 419 -6.24 53.62 -16.68
CA PHE A 419 -6.31 52.18 -16.98
C PHE A 419 -6.07 51.85 -18.47
N GLN A 420 -5.91 52.85 -19.34
CA GLN A 420 -5.32 52.67 -20.69
C GLN A 420 -3.78 52.78 -20.73
N ARG A 421 -3.12 53.06 -19.60
CA ARG A 421 -1.66 52.97 -19.47
C ARG A 421 -1.25 51.64 -18.85
N ASP A 422 -0.06 51.19 -19.20
CA ASP A 422 0.53 49.95 -18.69
C ASP A 422 1.05 50.17 -17.26
N PHE A 423 0.15 50.08 -16.28
CA PHE A 423 0.47 50.37 -14.88
C PHE A 423 1.51 49.43 -14.27
N ILE A 424 1.68 48.21 -14.80
CA ILE A 424 2.71 47.27 -14.33
C ILE A 424 4.09 47.66 -14.84
N ARG A 425 4.20 48.15 -16.09
CA ARG A 425 5.43 48.73 -16.64
C ARG A 425 5.77 50.08 -16.00
N ASP A 426 4.76 50.89 -15.70
CA ASP A 426 4.93 52.25 -15.18
C ASP A 426 5.16 52.28 -13.64
N LEU A 427 5.09 51.13 -12.96
CA LEU A 427 5.42 50.94 -11.53
C LEU A 427 6.89 50.53 -11.30
N PRO A 428 7.47 50.84 -10.12
CA PRO A 428 8.70 50.19 -9.65
C PRO A 428 8.59 48.67 -9.66
N ARG A 429 9.67 47.98 -10.07
CA ARG A 429 9.70 46.51 -10.30
C ARG A 429 9.26 45.72 -9.07
N GLU A 430 9.60 46.21 -7.89
CA GLU A 430 9.27 45.62 -6.59
C GLU A 430 7.76 45.64 -6.34
N LEU A 431 7.09 46.73 -6.70
CA LEU A 431 5.63 46.88 -6.57
C LEU A 431 4.89 46.08 -7.65
N ALA A 432 5.40 46.07 -8.88
CA ALA A 432 4.89 45.20 -9.94
C ALA A 432 4.93 43.72 -9.53
N LEU A 433 6.06 43.23 -9.00
CA LEU A 433 6.19 41.87 -8.46
C LEU A 433 5.35 41.64 -7.20
N HIS A 434 5.16 42.66 -6.36
CA HIS A 434 4.28 42.59 -5.19
C HIS A 434 2.82 42.39 -5.61
N ILE A 435 2.38 42.93 -6.74
CA ILE A 435 1.05 42.71 -7.31
C ILE A 435 0.98 41.31 -7.95
N LEU A 436 1.95 40.95 -8.80
CA LEU A 436 1.96 39.66 -9.51
C LEU A 436 1.97 38.44 -8.57
N LYS A 437 2.53 38.54 -7.36
CA LYS A 437 2.53 37.44 -6.36
C LYS A 437 1.11 36.99 -5.92
N TYR A 438 0.09 37.83 -6.11
CA TYR A 438 -1.30 37.53 -5.75
C TYR A 438 -2.06 36.81 -6.88
N LEU A 439 -1.54 36.81 -8.10
CA LEU A 439 -2.15 36.14 -9.24
C LEU A 439 -1.94 34.61 -9.17
N SER A 440 -2.81 33.84 -9.82
CA SER A 440 -2.53 32.43 -10.05
C SER A 440 -1.40 32.27 -11.08
N ALA A 441 -0.68 31.16 -11.05
CA ALA A 441 0.35 30.86 -12.05
C ALA A 441 -0.19 30.88 -13.49
N ASN A 442 -1.46 30.52 -13.68
CA ASN A 442 -2.12 30.56 -14.99
C ASN A 442 -2.37 32.02 -15.43
N ASP A 443 -2.63 32.91 -14.48
CA ASP A 443 -2.82 34.34 -14.75
C ASP A 443 -1.48 35.07 -14.92
N VAL A 444 -0.42 34.68 -14.19
CA VAL A 444 0.97 35.12 -14.47
C VAL A 444 1.40 34.64 -15.87
N ALA A 445 1.05 33.42 -16.27
CA ALA A 445 1.32 32.92 -17.62
C ALA A 445 0.54 33.71 -18.68
N ARG A 446 -0.76 33.97 -18.49
CA ARG A 446 -1.57 34.84 -19.36
C ARG A 446 -0.98 36.25 -19.47
N ALA A 447 -0.66 36.87 -18.34
CA ALA A 447 -0.08 38.19 -18.19
C ALA A 447 1.30 38.32 -18.88
N SER A 448 2.11 37.27 -18.85
CA SER A 448 3.40 37.23 -19.56
C SER A 448 3.29 37.35 -21.10
N ARG A 449 2.07 37.25 -21.67
CA ARG A 449 1.80 37.42 -23.10
C ARG A 449 1.31 38.83 -23.47
N THR A 450 1.13 39.74 -22.51
CA THR A 450 0.60 41.10 -22.74
C THR A 450 1.58 41.96 -23.54
N CYS A 451 2.84 42.05 -23.11
CA CYS A 451 3.92 42.74 -23.82
C CYS A 451 5.29 42.25 -23.31
N ARG A 452 6.39 42.68 -23.93
CA ARG A 452 7.76 42.29 -23.54
C ARG A 452 8.12 42.66 -22.08
N SER A 453 7.71 43.85 -21.61
CA SER A 453 7.96 44.27 -20.22
C SER A 453 7.19 43.42 -19.21
N TRP A 454 5.95 43.05 -19.54
CA TRP A 454 5.18 42.08 -18.75
C TRP A 454 5.81 40.69 -18.79
N TYR A 455 6.31 40.23 -19.94
CA TYR A 455 7.05 38.96 -20.02
C TYR A 455 8.25 38.97 -19.07
N GLU A 456 9.13 39.98 -19.17
CA GLU A 456 10.35 40.11 -18.37
C GLU A 456 10.07 40.23 -16.87
N THR A 457 8.97 40.90 -16.49
CA THR A 457 8.53 41.00 -15.08
C THR A 457 7.88 39.70 -14.59
N CYS A 458 7.03 39.07 -15.40
CA CYS A 458 6.41 37.79 -15.10
C CYS A 458 7.39 36.61 -15.21
N ASN A 459 8.61 36.78 -15.72
CA ASN A 459 9.66 35.76 -15.78
C ASN A 459 10.63 35.84 -14.59
N ASP A 460 10.27 36.55 -13.50
CA ASP A 460 11.12 36.71 -12.31
C ASP A 460 11.31 35.40 -11.52
N THR A 461 12.57 35.13 -11.13
CA THR A 461 12.97 33.89 -10.44
C THR A 461 12.34 33.75 -9.05
N LEU A 462 12.18 34.85 -8.30
CA LEU A 462 11.61 34.83 -6.94
C LEU A 462 10.08 34.75 -6.97
N LEU A 463 9.44 35.31 -8.00
CA LEU A 463 8.02 35.11 -8.26
C LEU A 463 7.70 33.63 -8.49
N TRP A 464 8.42 32.97 -9.43
CA TRP A 464 8.18 31.56 -9.72
C TRP A 464 8.61 30.63 -8.60
N LYS A 465 9.70 30.92 -7.88
CA LYS A 465 10.08 30.21 -6.66
C LYS A 465 8.93 30.17 -5.65
N ARG A 466 8.35 31.33 -5.31
CA ARG A 466 7.21 31.42 -4.38
C ARG A 466 5.96 30.68 -4.88
N ILE A 467 5.71 30.68 -6.20
CA ILE A 467 4.61 29.94 -6.82
C ILE A 467 4.79 28.43 -6.66
N CYS A 468 6.02 27.92 -6.84
CA CYS A 468 6.35 26.51 -6.64
C CYS A 468 6.31 26.12 -5.15
N GLU A 469 6.94 26.91 -4.27
CA GLU A 469 6.92 26.70 -2.81
C GLU A 469 5.47 26.63 -2.27
N LYS A 470 4.60 27.56 -2.68
CA LYS A 470 3.17 27.57 -2.30
C LYS A 470 2.39 26.33 -2.77
N LYS A 471 2.87 25.63 -3.80
CA LYS A 471 2.30 24.38 -4.31
C LYS A 471 3.12 23.12 -3.97
N GLN A 472 4.17 23.25 -3.15
CA GLN A 472 5.11 22.18 -2.80
C GLN A 472 5.76 21.52 -4.05
N ILE A 473 5.90 22.26 -5.15
CA ILE A 473 6.56 21.78 -6.37
C ILE A 473 8.08 21.85 -6.17
N PRO A 474 8.83 20.74 -6.31
CA PRO A 474 10.27 20.72 -6.11
C PRO A 474 11.01 21.48 -7.22
N PHE A 475 12.25 21.90 -6.92
CA PHE A 475 13.14 22.51 -7.90
C PHE A 475 13.88 21.42 -8.70
N LYS A 476 13.52 21.21 -9.97
CA LYS A 476 14.26 20.36 -10.91
C LYS A 476 15.19 21.27 -11.71
N LYS A 477 16.52 21.11 -11.55
CA LYS A 477 17.49 21.80 -12.42
C LYS A 477 17.48 21.10 -13.78
N LEU A 478 16.93 21.77 -14.79
CA LEU A 478 16.70 21.24 -16.13
C LEU A 478 17.81 21.69 -17.09
N ALA A 479 18.09 20.90 -18.13
CA ALA A 479 19.10 21.23 -19.13
C ALA A 479 18.72 22.50 -19.90
N THR A 480 19.63 23.47 -20.00
CA THR A 480 19.44 24.70 -20.80
C THR A 480 19.52 24.36 -22.29
N ILE A 481 18.37 24.41 -22.98
CA ILE A 481 18.25 24.01 -24.39
C ILE A 481 18.75 25.12 -25.34
N PHE A 482 18.76 26.38 -24.90
CA PHE A 482 19.19 27.54 -25.68
C PHE A 482 20.01 28.53 -24.83
N ASP A 483 21.07 29.09 -25.43
CA ASP A 483 22.05 29.96 -24.77
C ASP A 483 21.54 31.42 -24.58
N ASP A 484 20.71 31.90 -25.52
CA ASP A 484 20.29 33.31 -25.62
C ASP A 484 19.04 33.70 -24.79
N THR A 485 18.48 32.79 -23.98
CA THR A 485 17.27 33.07 -23.18
C THR A 485 17.53 32.99 -21.68
N ILE A 486 17.03 33.97 -20.93
CA ILE A 486 17.07 33.97 -19.46
C ILE A 486 16.17 32.84 -18.92
N ASP A 487 16.76 31.66 -18.77
CA ASP A 487 16.07 30.45 -18.34
C ASP A 487 15.68 30.54 -16.85
N ASN A 488 14.39 30.82 -16.62
CA ASN A 488 13.81 30.70 -15.29
C ASN A 488 13.51 29.23 -14.99
N GLN A 489 14.51 28.56 -14.40
CA GLN A 489 14.46 27.16 -13.98
C GLN A 489 13.30 26.83 -13.01
N TRP A 490 12.83 27.79 -12.19
CA TRP A 490 11.63 27.60 -11.36
C TRP A 490 10.35 27.60 -12.19
N LYS A 491 10.26 28.48 -13.20
CA LYS A 491 9.16 28.48 -14.19
C LYS A 491 9.17 27.20 -15.03
N ARG A 492 10.33 26.69 -15.46
CA ARG A 492 10.42 25.38 -16.14
C ARG A 492 10.04 24.23 -15.22
N SER A 493 10.46 24.23 -13.95
CA SER A 493 9.99 23.25 -12.95
C SER A 493 8.46 23.26 -12.82
N TYR A 494 7.83 24.44 -12.74
CA TYR A 494 6.38 24.58 -12.71
C TYR A 494 5.70 24.06 -13.98
N THR A 495 6.17 24.48 -15.15
CA THR A 495 5.60 24.07 -16.45
C THR A 495 5.74 22.58 -16.66
N CYS A 496 6.88 21.98 -16.32
CA CYS A 496 7.12 20.54 -16.37
C CYS A 496 6.15 19.78 -15.45
N HIS A 497 6.03 20.17 -14.17
CA HIS A 497 5.09 19.55 -13.24
C HIS A 497 3.63 19.65 -13.71
N LYS A 498 3.22 20.77 -14.34
CA LYS A 498 1.87 20.92 -14.93
C LYS A 498 1.68 20.22 -16.27
N HIS A 499 2.74 19.99 -17.03
CA HIS A 499 2.72 19.13 -18.21
C HIS A 499 2.52 17.67 -17.80
N LEU A 500 3.27 17.19 -16.80
CA LEU A 500 3.12 15.84 -16.26
C LEU A 500 1.72 15.58 -15.70
N GLU A 501 1.18 16.46 -14.84
CA GLU A 501 -0.22 16.34 -14.38
C GLU A 501 -1.22 16.22 -15.55
N TYR A 502 -1.07 17.05 -16.59
CA TYR A 502 -1.92 16.98 -17.78
C TYR A 502 -1.76 15.65 -18.53
N VAL A 503 -0.52 15.16 -18.70
CA VAL A 503 -0.22 13.90 -19.38
C VAL A 503 -0.85 12.71 -18.66
N TRP A 504 -0.61 12.58 -17.35
CA TRP A 504 -1.20 11.52 -16.52
C TRP A 504 -2.74 11.50 -16.65
N GLN A 505 -3.39 12.68 -16.65
CA GLN A 505 -4.85 12.78 -16.74
C GLN A 505 -5.41 12.57 -18.16
N HIS A 506 -4.76 13.10 -19.20
CA HIS A 506 -5.43 13.42 -20.47
C HIS A 506 -4.71 12.97 -21.75
N GLU A 507 -3.48 12.47 -21.71
CA GLU A 507 -2.79 12.05 -22.93
C GLU A 507 -3.41 10.76 -23.50
N GLU A 508 -3.92 10.82 -24.74
CA GLU A 508 -4.46 9.67 -25.48
C GLU A 508 -3.94 9.63 -26.93
N PRO A 509 -3.37 8.49 -27.39
CA PRO A 509 -3.08 7.27 -26.61
C PRO A 509 -2.06 7.51 -25.48
N LEU A 510 -2.01 6.60 -24.51
CA LEU A 510 -0.93 6.58 -23.50
C LEU A 510 0.42 6.33 -24.19
N PRO A 511 1.56 6.72 -23.56
CA PRO A 511 2.89 6.37 -24.06
C PRO A 511 3.03 4.86 -24.32
N GLU A 512 3.76 4.48 -25.38
CA GLU A 512 3.96 3.07 -25.71
C GLU A 512 4.67 2.34 -24.55
N PRO A 513 4.12 1.22 -24.04
CA PRO A 513 4.67 0.51 -22.90
C PRO A 513 6.01 -0.15 -23.24
N LEU A 514 7.04 0.19 -22.48
CA LEU A 514 8.29 -0.56 -22.47
C LEU A 514 8.06 -1.88 -21.70
N VAL A 515 8.08 -3.01 -22.41
CA VAL A 515 7.88 -4.34 -21.83
C VAL A 515 9.20 -5.08 -21.64
N LEU A 516 9.48 -5.46 -20.39
CA LEU A 516 10.71 -6.07 -19.91
C LEU A 516 10.39 -7.51 -19.47
N ARG A 517 10.74 -8.50 -20.29
CA ARG A 517 10.39 -9.92 -20.11
C ARG A 517 11.47 -10.67 -19.34
N GLY A 518 11.07 -11.49 -18.36
CA GLY A 518 11.95 -12.34 -17.56
C GLY A 518 11.36 -12.67 -16.19
N HIS A 519 11.97 -13.62 -15.47
CA HIS A 519 11.33 -14.38 -14.38
C HIS A 519 10.17 -15.23 -14.91
N GLU A 520 10.40 -15.93 -16.03
CA GLU A 520 9.39 -16.70 -16.79
C GLU A 520 8.73 -17.78 -15.90
N ASP A 521 7.40 -17.86 -15.92
CA ASP A 521 6.54 -18.68 -15.06
C ASP A 521 6.66 -18.46 -13.52
N PHE A 522 7.49 -17.51 -13.07
CA PHE A 522 7.69 -17.14 -11.66
C PHE A 522 7.00 -15.81 -11.28
N VAL A 523 6.82 -15.53 -9.98
CA VAL A 523 6.18 -14.31 -9.47
C VAL A 523 7.23 -13.24 -9.14
N ILE A 524 6.99 -12.00 -9.57
CA ILE A 524 7.82 -10.86 -9.14
C ILE A 524 7.35 -10.42 -7.75
N THR A 525 7.96 -11.01 -6.72
CA THR A 525 7.61 -10.81 -5.32
C THR A 525 7.93 -9.41 -4.81
N CYS A 526 8.89 -8.70 -5.41
CA CYS A 526 9.34 -7.36 -5.00
C CYS A 526 9.86 -6.53 -6.20
N LEU A 527 9.67 -5.21 -6.11
CA LEU A 527 9.94 -4.25 -7.18
C LEU A 527 10.49 -2.96 -6.59
N GLN A 528 11.59 -2.45 -7.13
CA GLN A 528 12.18 -1.14 -6.80
C GLN A 528 12.48 -0.37 -8.10
N PHE A 529 12.48 0.96 -8.03
CA PHE A 529 12.69 1.86 -9.16
C PHE A 529 13.28 3.17 -8.64
N ASP A 530 14.44 3.56 -9.16
CA ASP A 530 15.10 4.84 -8.90
C ASP A 530 15.91 5.28 -10.13
N GLY A 531 15.96 6.59 -10.39
CA GLY A 531 16.63 7.17 -11.55
C GLY A 531 16.26 6.49 -12.87
N ASP A 532 17.24 5.84 -13.50
CA ASP A 532 17.13 5.09 -14.75
C ASP A 532 17.22 3.56 -14.57
N ARG A 533 17.11 3.05 -13.33
CA ARG A 533 17.18 1.62 -12.99
C ARG A 533 15.92 1.10 -12.31
N ILE A 534 15.42 -0.02 -12.83
CA ILE A 534 14.38 -0.84 -12.20
C ILE A 534 15.02 -2.11 -11.67
N VAL A 535 14.57 -2.60 -10.52
CA VAL A 535 14.99 -3.89 -9.95
C VAL A 535 13.75 -4.73 -9.63
N SER A 536 13.63 -5.90 -10.26
CA SER A 536 12.66 -6.92 -9.89
C SER A 536 13.36 -8.03 -9.10
N GLY A 537 12.71 -8.54 -8.05
CA GLY A 537 13.12 -9.77 -7.36
C GLY A 537 11.97 -10.75 -7.35
N SER A 538 12.28 -12.04 -7.44
CA SER A 538 11.32 -13.11 -7.71
C SER A 538 11.58 -14.35 -6.87
N ASP A 539 10.58 -15.24 -6.81
CA ASP A 539 10.72 -16.61 -6.32
C ASP A 539 11.57 -17.50 -7.24
N ASP A 540 11.97 -17.05 -8.44
CA ASP A 540 13.01 -17.67 -9.30
C ASP A 540 14.45 -17.67 -8.71
N ASN A 541 14.58 -17.34 -7.42
CA ASN A 541 15.82 -17.15 -6.66
C ASN A 541 16.72 -15.98 -7.13
N THR A 542 16.31 -15.17 -8.12
CA THR A 542 17.12 -14.07 -8.68
C THR A 542 16.51 -12.69 -8.45
N LEU A 543 17.35 -11.67 -8.67
CA LEU A 543 16.88 -10.33 -9.00
C LEU A 543 17.37 -9.96 -10.41
N LYS A 544 16.66 -9.06 -11.11
CA LYS A 544 17.06 -8.53 -12.41
C LYS A 544 17.10 -7.01 -12.37
N ILE A 545 18.20 -6.44 -12.85
CA ILE A 545 18.40 -4.99 -12.99
C ILE A 545 18.10 -4.61 -14.43
N TRP A 546 17.21 -3.64 -14.63
CA TRP A 546 16.75 -3.21 -15.95
C TRP A 546 17.09 -1.75 -16.21
N SER A 547 17.53 -1.49 -17.44
CA SER A 547 17.84 -0.19 -18.01
C SER A 547 16.56 0.49 -18.51
N VAL A 548 16.14 1.60 -17.89
CA VAL A 548 15.04 2.43 -18.41
C VAL A 548 15.39 2.99 -19.79
N ALA A 549 16.64 3.45 -19.96
CA ALA A 549 17.10 4.10 -21.17
C ALA A 549 17.23 3.17 -22.38
N THR A 550 17.56 1.88 -22.17
CA THR A 550 17.78 0.92 -23.27
C THR A 550 16.73 -0.18 -23.38
N GLY A 551 15.85 -0.32 -22.38
CA GLY A 551 14.78 -1.33 -22.37
C GLY A 551 15.26 -2.77 -22.21
N LYS A 552 16.36 -2.98 -21.48
CA LYS A 552 17.05 -4.28 -21.38
C LYS A 552 17.39 -4.65 -19.95
N CYS A 553 17.45 -5.95 -19.68
CA CYS A 553 18.14 -6.50 -18.52
C CYS A 553 19.64 -6.20 -18.66
N GLU A 554 20.23 -5.49 -17.69
CA GLU A 554 21.67 -5.23 -17.63
C GLU A 554 22.39 -6.31 -16.82
N GLN A 555 21.75 -6.82 -15.76
CA GLN A 555 22.29 -7.84 -14.87
C GLN A 555 21.18 -8.77 -14.36
N THR A 556 21.49 -10.06 -14.22
CA THR A 556 20.72 -10.97 -13.34
C THR A 556 21.58 -11.31 -12.13
N LEU A 557 21.11 -10.94 -10.95
CA LEU A 557 21.74 -11.18 -9.66
C LEU A 557 21.41 -12.61 -9.22
N VAL A 558 22.31 -13.54 -9.54
CA VAL A 558 22.23 -14.95 -9.15
C VAL A 558 23.03 -15.16 -7.86
N GLY A 559 22.49 -15.94 -6.94
CA GLY A 559 23.27 -16.45 -5.81
C GLY A 559 22.47 -16.79 -4.55
N HIS A 560 21.25 -16.26 -4.39
CA HIS A 560 20.32 -16.75 -3.37
C HIS A 560 19.95 -18.21 -3.67
N ASN A 561 19.77 -19.02 -2.61
CA ASN A 561 19.40 -20.44 -2.71
C ASN A 561 17.90 -20.66 -2.43
N GLY A 562 17.08 -19.64 -2.67
CA GLY A 562 15.67 -19.61 -2.32
C GLY A 562 15.03 -18.30 -2.76
N GLY A 563 13.70 -18.30 -2.94
CA GLY A 563 12.96 -17.18 -3.52
C GLY A 563 13.22 -15.87 -2.78
N VAL A 564 13.46 -14.79 -3.54
CA VAL A 564 13.58 -13.43 -3.00
C VAL A 564 12.17 -12.96 -2.64
N TRP A 565 12.00 -12.28 -1.50
CA TRP A 565 10.68 -11.84 -1.00
C TRP A 565 10.59 -10.36 -0.62
N CYS A 566 11.74 -9.70 -0.50
CA CYS A 566 11.87 -8.28 -0.21
C CYS A 566 13.19 -7.74 -0.77
N SER A 567 13.18 -6.47 -1.18
CA SER A 567 14.37 -5.77 -1.66
C SER A 567 14.27 -4.26 -1.40
N GLU A 568 15.41 -3.62 -1.18
CA GLU A 568 15.57 -2.16 -1.05
C GLU A 568 16.80 -1.69 -1.85
N MET A 569 16.90 -0.39 -2.14
CA MET A 569 17.93 0.17 -3.02
C MET A 569 18.39 1.55 -2.53
N THR A 570 19.71 1.82 -2.58
CA THR A 570 20.33 3.11 -2.21
C THR A 570 21.72 3.24 -2.83
N ASP A 571 22.14 4.44 -3.25
CA ASP A 571 23.55 4.82 -3.46
C ASP A 571 24.45 3.76 -4.11
N GLY A 572 24.01 3.21 -5.24
CA GLY A 572 24.75 2.20 -6.03
C GLY A 572 24.65 0.75 -5.52
N LEU A 573 23.80 0.49 -4.52
CA LEU A 573 23.60 -0.81 -3.88
C LEU A 573 22.13 -1.26 -3.94
N ILE A 574 21.95 -2.59 -3.99
CA ILE A 574 20.67 -3.28 -3.76
C ILE A 574 20.84 -4.15 -2.51
N VAL A 575 19.81 -4.23 -1.68
CA VAL A 575 19.72 -5.19 -0.57
C VAL A 575 18.52 -6.12 -0.83
N SER A 576 18.69 -7.43 -0.66
CA SER A 576 17.62 -8.42 -0.87
C SER A 576 17.52 -9.43 0.27
N GLY A 577 16.30 -9.88 0.60
CA GLY A 577 16.02 -10.92 1.59
C GLY A 577 15.21 -12.07 0.98
N SER A 578 15.53 -13.30 1.39
CA SER A 578 15.10 -14.55 0.74
C SER A 578 14.58 -15.61 1.72
N THR A 579 13.92 -16.66 1.20
CA THR A 579 13.66 -17.92 1.94
C THR A 579 14.94 -18.66 2.32
N ASP A 580 16.08 -18.39 1.67
CA ASP A 580 17.41 -18.94 2.01
C ASP A 580 17.97 -18.43 3.35
N ARG A 581 17.18 -17.64 4.09
CA ARG A 581 17.48 -17.11 5.44
C ARG A 581 18.61 -16.08 5.46
N THR A 582 19.15 -15.71 4.29
CA THR A 582 20.18 -14.67 4.15
C THR A 582 19.60 -13.33 3.69
N ILE A 583 20.33 -12.27 4.00
CA ILE A 583 20.21 -10.98 3.32
C ILE A 583 21.45 -10.82 2.45
N ARG A 584 21.33 -10.23 1.25
CA ARG A 584 22.47 -9.97 0.37
C ARG A 584 22.54 -8.52 -0.04
N VAL A 585 23.75 -7.98 -0.04
CA VAL A 585 24.07 -6.64 -0.52
C VAL A 585 24.80 -6.79 -1.85
N TRP A 586 24.30 -6.12 -2.90
CA TRP A 586 24.80 -6.23 -4.27
C TRP A 586 25.19 -4.86 -4.80
N ASN A 587 26.24 -4.78 -5.61
CA ASN A 587 26.58 -3.56 -6.35
C ASN A 587 25.75 -3.46 -7.64
N ILE A 588 25.00 -2.36 -7.82
CA ILE A 588 24.06 -2.21 -8.94
C ILE A 588 24.77 -2.18 -10.31
N ASN A 589 26.01 -1.68 -10.37
CA ASN A 589 26.75 -1.46 -11.62
C ASN A 589 27.46 -2.73 -12.10
N THR A 590 27.93 -3.58 -11.18
CA THR A 590 28.71 -4.79 -11.49
C THR A 590 27.93 -6.09 -11.31
N GLY A 591 26.77 -6.06 -10.66
CA GLY A 591 25.99 -7.24 -10.29
C GLY A 591 26.60 -8.10 -9.18
N VAL A 592 27.76 -7.71 -8.63
CA VAL A 592 28.50 -8.52 -7.65
C VAL A 592 27.86 -8.43 -6.27
N CYS A 593 27.59 -9.59 -5.66
CA CYS A 593 27.26 -9.70 -4.24
C CYS A 593 28.49 -9.30 -3.40
N GLN A 594 28.38 -8.20 -2.65
CA GLN A 594 29.44 -7.67 -1.79
C GLN A 594 29.42 -8.30 -0.39
N HIS A 595 28.22 -8.55 0.15
CA HIS A 595 28.03 -9.14 1.48
C HIS A 595 26.86 -10.11 1.48
N ILE A 596 27.02 -11.22 2.21
CA ILE A 596 25.93 -12.13 2.60
C ILE A 596 25.81 -12.03 4.12
N LEU A 597 24.68 -11.52 4.60
CA LEU A 597 24.40 -11.28 6.01
C LEU A 597 23.67 -12.50 6.58
N TYR A 598 24.36 -13.22 7.46
CA TYR A 598 23.88 -14.49 8.03
C TYR A 598 23.25 -14.31 9.41
N GLY A 599 22.27 -15.17 9.69
CA GLY A 599 21.89 -15.52 11.07
C GLY A 599 20.39 -15.47 11.38
N HIS A 600 19.55 -14.96 10.48
CA HIS A 600 18.12 -15.31 10.51
C HIS A 600 17.97 -16.82 10.31
N THR A 601 16.93 -17.41 10.90
CA THR A 601 16.73 -18.88 10.95
C THR A 601 15.51 -19.35 10.14
N SER A 602 14.65 -18.42 9.70
CA SER A 602 13.60 -18.65 8.70
C SER A 602 13.59 -17.50 7.67
N THR A 603 12.58 -17.45 6.80
CA THR A 603 12.49 -16.54 5.65
C THR A 603 12.58 -15.06 6.04
N VAL A 604 13.50 -14.31 5.41
CA VAL A 604 13.55 -12.86 5.55
C VAL A 604 12.40 -12.23 4.78
N ARG A 605 11.36 -11.77 5.49
CA ARG A 605 10.09 -11.37 4.88
C ARG A 605 10.01 -9.90 4.52
N CYS A 606 10.66 -9.02 5.28
CA CYS A 606 10.60 -7.59 5.06
C CYS A 606 11.93 -6.89 5.38
N LEU A 607 12.16 -5.77 4.71
CA LEU A 607 13.32 -4.88 4.90
C LEU A 607 12.81 -3.44 5.08
N ALA A 608 13.60 -2.61 5.75
CA ALA A 608 13.51 -1.16 5.73
C ALA A 608 14.92 -0.58 5.76
N LEU A 609 15.18 0.47 4.97
CA LEU A 609 16.51 1.00 4.71
C LEU A 609 16.57 2.50 5.05
N HIS A 610 17.60 2.92 5.78
CA HIS A 610 17.83 4.33 6.13
C HIS A 610 19.33 4.64 6.17
N GLY A 611 19.83 5.26 5.11
CA GLY A 611 21.27 5.40 4.88
C GLY A 611 21.94 4.02 4.73
N ASP A 612 23.13 3.87 5.29
CA ASP A 612 23.89 2.61 5.25
C ASP A 612 23.37 1.52 6.21
N ILE A 613 22.23 1.74 6.88
CA ILE A 613 21.65 0.80 7.84
C ILE A 613 20.36 0.20 7.28
N VAL A 614 20.34 -1.14 7.18
CA VAL A 614 19.14 -1.91 6.84
C VAL A 614 18.62 -2.64 8.08
N VAL A 615 17.31 -2.72 8.18
CA VAL A 615 16.57 -3.43 9.22
C VAL A 615 15.73 -4.52 8.56
N SER A 616 15.78 -5.75 9.09
CA SER A 616 15.11 -6.91 8.50
C SER A 616 14.15 -7.58 9.49
N GLY A 617 12.93 -7.90 9.05
CA GLY A 617 11.98 -8.74 9.79
C GLY A 617 11.82 -10.10 9.12
N SER A 618 11.83 -11.17 9.93
CA SER A 618 11.84 -12.56 9.47
C SER A 618 10.65 -13.36 10.01
N ARG A 619 10.38 -14.51 9.37
CA ARG A 619 9.47 -15.54 9.91
C ARG A 619 9.94 -16.08 11.27
N ASP A 620 11.24 -16.00 11.59
CA ASP A 620 11.82 -16.40 12.89
C ASP A 620 11.47 -15.48 14.10
N ALA A 621 10.46 -14.61 13.94
CA ALA A 621 9.99 -13.64 14.93
C ALA A 621 11.05 -12.62 15.43
N THR A 622 12.28 -12.61 14.89
CA THR A 622 13.27 -11.57 15.19
C THR A 622 13.26 -10.44 14.17
N VAL A 623 13.59 -9.23 14.62
CA VAL A 623 14.01 -8.11 13.77
C VAL A 623 15.50 -7.87 13.97
N ARG A 624 16.26 -7.55 12.92
CA ARG A 624 17.72 -7.38 13.00
C ARG A 624 18.18 -6.15 12.27
N VAL A 625 19.29 -5.57 12.74
CA VAL A 625 19.85 -4.31 12.23
C VAL A 625 21.26 -4.56 11.74
N TRP A 626 21.60 -4.10 10.54
CA TRP A 626 22.85 -4.41 9.85
C TRP A 626 23.42 -3.18 9.16
N ASN A 627 24.74 -3.09 9.08
CA ASN A 627 25.44 -2.10 8.28
C ASN A 627 25.77 -2.68 6.89
N ILE A 628 25.25 -2.08 5.83
CA ILE A 628 25.35 -2.63 4.46
C ILE A 628 26.73 -2.41 3.80
N ARG A 629 27.58 -1.54 4.37
CA ARG A 629 28.93 -1.22 3.86
C ARG A 629 30.03 -2.07 4.51
N THR A 630 29.77 -2.67 5.67
CA THR A 630 30.67 -3.60 6.36
C THR A 630 30.18 -5.05 6.29
N GLY A 631 28.87 -5.26 6.17
CA GLY A 631 28.23 -6.57 6.28
C GLY A 631 27.98 -7.02 7.72
N GLU A 632 28.21 -6.16 8.71
CA GLU A 632 28.09 -6.51 10.12
C GLU A 632 26.65 -6.43 10.64
N ARG A 633 26.27 -7.40 11.48
CA ARG A 633 25.04 -7.35 12.28
C ARG A 633 25.28 -6.47 13.50
N LEU A 634 24.63 -5.31 13.56
CA LEU A 634 24.70 -4.40 14.70
C LEU A 634 23.85 -4.91 15.87
N HIS A 635 22.58 -5.23 15.62
CA HIS A 635 21.60 -5.53 16.68
C HIS A 635 20.63 -6.68 16.34
N MET A 636 20.11 -7.32 17.39
CA MET A 636 18.96 -8.22 17.34
C MET A 636 17.85 -7.70 18.27
N LEU A 637 16.64 -7.61 17.74
CA LEU A 637 15.45 -7.13 18.43
C LEU A 637 14.47 -8.30 18.54
N SER A 638 14.37 -8.86 19.74
CA SER A 638 13.59 -10.07 20.04
C SER A 638 12.41 -9.74 20.94
N GLY A 639 11.25 -10.36 20.71
CA GLY A 639 10.05 -10.16 21.54
C GLY A 639 8.71 -10.28 20.80
N HIS A 640 8.70 -10.30 19.46
CA HIS A 640 7.55 -10.85 18.74
C HIS A 640 7.46 -12.37 18.99
N THR A 641 6.25 -12.92 18.96
CA THR A 641 6.00 -14.36 19.20
C THR A 641 5.59 -15.12 17.93
N ALA A 642 5.50 -14.42 16.79
CA ALA A 642 5.28 -15.02 15.48
C ALA A 642 5.94 -14.16 14.38
N ALA A 643 5.92 -14.66 13.14
CA ALA A 643 6.56 -14.05 11.97
C ALA A 643 6.36 -12.53 11.83
N VAL A 644 7.46 -11.80 11.68
CA VAL A 644 7.44 -10.35 11.40
C VAL A 644 7.14 -10.13 9.93
N ARG A 645 6.01 -9.49 9.64
CA ARG A 645 5.49 -9.35 8.28
C ARG A 645 5.84 -8.01 7.64
N CYS A 646 6.01 -6.96 8.44
CA CYS A 646 6.26 -5.60 7.97
C CYS A 646 7.16 -4.84 8.96
N VAL A 647 8.01 -3.96 8.45
CA VAL A 647 8.97 -3.17 9.23
C VAL A 647 9.15 -1.79 8.61
N CYS A 648 9.44 -0.80 9.44
CA CYS A 648 9.76 0.58 9.08
C CYS A 648 10.93 1.07 9.95
N TYR A 649 11.76 1.97 9.42
CA TYR A 649 12.91 2.54 10.15
C TYR A 649 13.18 3.97 9.68
N ASN A 650 13.43 4.89 10.63
CA ASN A 650 13.66 6.32 10.34
C ASN A 650 14.99 6.86 10.91
N GLY A 651 15.95 5.98 11.22
CA GLY A 651 17.22 6.37 11.87
C GLY A 651 17.13 6.60 13.39
N LYS A 652 15.94 6.67 14.00
CA LYS A 652 15.72 6.75 15.46
C LYS A 652 14.99 5.52 15.99
N TYR A 653 13.85 5.20 15.40
CA TYR A 653 12.97 4.11 15.80
C TYR A 653 12.84 3.08 14.70
N VAL A 654 12.95 1.81 15.09
CA VAL A 654 12.42 0.69 14.32
C VAL A 654 10.97 0.48 14.74
N VAL A 655 10.08 0.21 13.78
CA VAL A 655 8.70 -0.19 14.03
C VAL A 655 8.42 -1.47 13.26
N SER A 656 7.90 -2.50 13.91
CA SER A 656 7.64 -3.82 13.28
C SER A 656 6.24 -4.34 13.60
N GLY A 657 5.54 -4.83 12.58
CA GLY A 657 4.22 -5.47 12.72
C GLY A 657 4.30 -6.96 12.35
N ALA A 658 3.68 -7.80 13.18
CA ALA A 658 3.84 -9.25 13.11
C ALA A 658 2.51 -10.03 13.11
N TYR A 659 2.62 -11.33 12.87
CA TYR A 659 1.50 -12.26 12.92
C TYR A 659 0.99 -12.53 14.36
N ASP A 660 1.71 -12.08 15.39
CA ASP A 660 1.27 -12.09 16.80
C ASP A 660 0.24 -11.00 17.14
N HIS A 661 -0.24 -10.28 16.12
CA HIS A 661 -1.26 -9.21 16.20
C HIS A 661 -0.75 -7.92 16.87
N THR A 662 0.54 -7.85 17.24
CA THR A 662 1.16 -6.65 17.82
C THR A 662 1.93 -5.83 16.80
N ILE A 663 2.13 -4.55 17.11
CA ILE A 663 3.19 -3.73 16.53
C ILE A 663 4.17 -3.37 17.65
N ARG A 664 5.47 -3.46 17.42
CA ARG A 664 6.50 -3.08 18.41
C ARG A 664 7.31 -1.90 17.91
N VAL A 665 7.61 -0.97 18.83
CA VAL A 665 8.49 0.20 18.60
C VAL A 665 9.77 -0.03 19.37
N TRP A 666 10.93 0.14 18.73
CA TRP A 666 12.24 -0.18 19.30
C TRP A 666 13.23 0.97 19.15
N LEU A 667 14.13 1.12 20.14
CA LEU A 667 15.39 1.82 19.98
C LEU A 667 16.47 0.78 19.63
N PRO A 668 16.99 0.75 18.38
CA PRO A 668 17.87 -0.32 17.93
C PRO A 668 19.17 -0.37 18.73
N ASP A 669 19.80 0.78 18.96
CA ASP A 669 21.07 0.95 19.70
C ASP A 669 21.01 0.45 21.17
N GLN A 670 19.80 0.22 21.70
CA GLN A 670 19.54 -0.25 23.06
C GLN A 670 19.02 -1.70 23.09
N GLU A 671 18.81 -2.31 21.92
CA GLU A 671 18.07 -3.57 21.71
C GLU A 671 16.69 -3.60 22.41
N ARG A 672 16.09 -2.41 22.63
CA ARG A 672 15.01 -2.21 23.61
C ARG A 672 13.68 -1.93 22.94
N CYS A 673 12.70 -2.78 23.20
CA CYS A 673 11.29 -2.47 22.95
C CYS A 673 10.87 -1.27 23.83
N VAL A 674 10.41 -0.20 23.20
CA VAL A 674 9.88 1.00 23.86
C VAL A 674 8.39 0.82 24.14
N HIS A 675 7.64 0.36 23.12
CA HIS A 675 6.19 0.16 23.18
C HIS A 675 5.81 -1.16 22.53
N THR A 676 4.87 -1.89 23.14
CA THR A 676 4.07 -2.92 22.46
C THR A 676 2.70 -2.30 22.20
N LEU A 677 2.30 -2.22 20.95
CA LEU A 677 1.04 -1.63 20.50
C LEU A 677 0.03 -2.76 20.27
N GLU A 678 -0.87 -2.92 21.23
CA GLU A 678 -1.87 -4.00 21.28
C GLU A 678 -3.26 -3.48 20.89
N GLY A 679 -4.09 -4.34 20.28
CA GLY A 679 -5.49 -4.03 19.96
C GLY A 679 -5.94 -4.42 18.55
N HIS A 680 -5.03 -4.83 17.66
CA HIS A 680 -5.45 -5.66 16.53
C HIS A 680 -5.84 -7.05 17.02
N THR A 681 -6.83 -7.66 16.37
CA THR A 681 -7.39 -8.97 16.75
C THR A 681 -7.02 -10.07 15.74
N ASN A 682 -6.14 -9.74 14.79
CA ASN A 682 -5.55 -10.67 13.84
C ASN A 682 -4.17 -10.16 13.36
N ARG A 683 -3.50 -10.94 12.52
CA ARG A 683 -2.18 -10.70 11.93
C ARG A 683 -2.06 -9.30 11.31
N VAL A 684 -1.00 -8.57 11.66
CA VAL A 684 -0.65 -7.28 11.03
C VAL A 684 0.09 -7.55 9.71
N TYR A 685 -0.37 -6.94 8.62
CA TYR A 685 0.14 -7.19 7.26
C TYR A 685 0.87 -6.01 6.62
N SER A 686 0.43 -4.78 6.92
CA SER A 686 0.96 -3.55 6.34
C SER A 686 1.24 -2.51 7.44
N LEU A 687 2.27 -1.69 7.22
CA LEU A 687 2.78 -0.72 8.19
C LEU A 687 3.37 0.47 7.43
N VAL A 688 3.08 1.69 7.89
CA VAL A 688 3.77 2.92 7.46
C VAL A 688 4.03 3.83 8.67
N PHE A 689 5.07 4.65 8.59
CA PHE A 689 5.57 5.46 9.70
C PHE A 689 6.16 6.78 9.16
N ASP A 690 5.69 7.93 9.66
CA ASP A 690 6.17 9.27 9.24
C ASP A 690 7.21 9.89 10.20
N GLY A 691 7.57 9.17 11.27
CA GLY A 691 8.42 9.66 12.36
C GLY A 691 7.66 10.13 13.61
N LYS A 692 6.34 10.31 13.53
CA LYS A 692 5.44 10.69 14.64
C LYS A 692 4.26 9.72 14.79
N HIS A 693 3.58 9.42 13.69
CA HIS A 693 2.46 8.51 13.63
C HIS A 693 2.87 7.18 13.01
N ILE A 694 2.50 6.09 13.68
CA ILE A 694 2.51 4.76 13.08
C ILE A 694 1.11 4.48 12.55
N VAL A 695 1.01 3.85 11.38
CA VAL A 695 -0.25 3.31 10.86
C VAL A 695 -0.06 1.84 10.53
N SER A 696 -0.94 0.98 11.05
CA SER A 696 -0.91 -0.47 10.86
C SER A 696 -2.22 -0.99 10.25
N GLY A 697 -2.11 -1.84 9.24
CA GLY A 697 -3.22 -2.51 8.56
C GLY A 697 -3.17 -4.02 8.79
N SER A 698 -4.32 -4.61 9.13
CA SER A 698 -4.43 -5.99 9.63
C SER A 698 -5.41 -6.83 8.80
N LEU A 699 -5.39 -8.14 9.05
CA LEU A 699 -6.40 -9.12 8.60
C LEU A 699 -7.72 -9.00 9.38
N ASP A 700 -7.75 -8.26 10.51
CA ASP A 700 -8.99 -7.93 11.24
C ASP A 700 -9.84 -6.83 10.60
N CYS A 701 -9.53 -6.45 9.35
CA CYS A 701 -10.20 -5.43 8.55
C CYS A 701 -10.10 -3.99 9.10
N MET A 702 -9.41 -3.77 10.22
CA MET A 702 -9.15 -2.44 10.78
C MET A 702 -7.79 -1.91 10.33
N ILE A 703 -7.69 -0.58 10.27
CA ILE A 703 -6.42 0.15 10.23
C ILE A 703 -6.33 0.97 11.53
N ARG A 704 -5.19 0.93 12.22
CA ARG A 704 -4.97 1.68 13.47
C ARG A 704 -3.91 2.75 13.26
N VAL A 705 -4.15 3.94 13.83
CA VAL A 705 -3.18 5.04 13.89
C VAL A 705 -2.71 5.17 15.33
N TRP A 706 -1.39 5.29 15.56
CA TRP A 706 -0.77 5.33 16.88
C TRP A 706 0.24 6.48 16.99
N ASP A 707 0.40 7.05 18.18
CA ASP A 707 1.49 8.00 18.49
C ASP A 707 2.76 7.22 18.87
N VAL A 708 3.91 7.51 18.22
CA VAL A 708 5.15 6.76 18.45
C VAL A 708 5.83 7.07 19.79
N GLU A 709 5.65 8.27 20.32
CA GLU A 709 6.29 8.68 21.57
C GLU A 709 5.45 8.21 22.78
N GLN A 710 4.12 8.30 22.69
CA GLN A 710 3.20 7.86 23.75
C GLN A 710 2.83 6.37 23.69
N GLY A 711 2.93 5.72 22.54
CA GLY A 711 2.51 4.32 22.35
C GLY A 711 0.98 4.12 22.33
N THR A 712 0.20 5.19 22.22
CA THR A 712 -1.26 5.16 22.31
C THR A 712 -1.94 5.08 20.95
N CYS A 713 -3.01 4.29 20.84
CA CYS A 713 -3.88 4.30 19.66
C CYS A 713 -4.66 5.62 19.62
N ILE A 714 -4.47 6.40 18.55
CA ILE A 714 -5.15 7.68 18.30
C ILE A 714 -6.50 7.42 17.61
N HIS A 715 -6.50 6.59 16.56
CA HIS A 715 -7.68 6.31 15.73
C HIS A 715 -7.78 4.84 15.35
N GLN A 716 -9.02 4.36 15.22
CA GLN A 716 -9.37 3.07 14.63
C GLN A 716 -10.19 3.37 13.37
N LEU A 717 -9.58 3.18 12.20
CA LEU A 717 -10.17 3.46 10.90
C LEU A 717 -10.90 2.20 10.42
N THR A 718 -12.22 2.28 10.32
CA THR A 718 -13.12 1.15 10.01
C THR A 718 -13.82 1.33 8.66
N GLY A 719 -14.33 0.23 8.09
CA GLY A 719 -15.10 0.24 6.84
C GLY A 719 -14.36 -0.33 5.62
N HIS A 720 -13.18 -0.91 5.80
CA HIS A 720 -12.70 -2.00 4.95
C HIS A 720 -13.32 -3.34 5.40
N LEU A 721 -13.40 -4.31 4.49
CA LEU A 721 -14.09 -5.59 4.69
C LEU A 721 -13.18 -6.83 4.56
N SER A 722 -11.88 -6.63 4.33
CA SER A 722 -10.89 -7.71 4.24
C SER A 722 -9.48 -7.20 4.63
N LEU A 723 -8.44 -7.99 4.31
CA LEU A 723 -7.03 -7.69 4.55
C LEU A 723 -6.56 -6.40 3.87
N THR A 724 -5.92 -5.50 4.65
CA THR A 724 -5.27 -4.30 4.10
C THR A 724 -3.87 -4.63 3.58
N SER A 725 -3.75 -4.76 2.26
CA SER A 725 -2.59 -5.32 1.55
C SER A 725 -1.42 -4.34 1.43
N GLY A 726 -1.73 -3.08 1.12
CA GLY A 726 -0.75 -2.01 0.90
C GLY A 726 -1.25 -0.68 1.45
N MET A 727 -0.34 0.13 1.98
CA MET A 727 -0.62 1.47 2.48
C MET A 727 0.49 2.44 2.09
N GLN A 728 0.15 3.71 1.90
CA GLN A 728 1.12 4.80 1.84
C GLN A 728 0.60 6.01 2.61
N LEU A 729 1.47 6.64 3.39
CA LEU A 729 1.22 7.88 4.12
C LEU A 729 2.01 9.03 3.47
N ARG A 730 1.37 10.17 3.21
CA ARG A 730 2.01 11.40 2.70
C ARG A 730 1.51 12.59 3.52
N GLY A 731 2.33 13.06 4.45
CA GLY A 731 1.86 13.96 5.50
C GLY A 731 0.67 13.31 6.22
N ASN A 732 -0.40 14.06 6.41
CA ASN A 732 -1.56 13.58 7.16
C ASN A 732 -2.58 12.79 6.30
N ILE A 733 -2.25 12.47 5.04
CA ILE A 733 -3.11 11.71 4.12
C ILE A 733 -2.59 10.28 3.97
N LEU A 734 -3.41 9.32 4.39
CA LEU A 734 -3.19 7.89 4.22
C LEU A 734 -4.00 7.38 3.01
N VAL A 735 -3.41 6.51 2.21
CA VAL A 735 -4.12 5.72 1.20
C VAL A 735 -3.91 4.24 1.50
N SER A 736 -5.00 3.46 1.55
CA SER A 736 -4.99 2.03 1.84
C SER A 736 -5.67 1.23 0.73
N GLY A 737 -4.96 0.23 0.18
CA GLY A 737 -5.51 -0.79 -0.71
C GLY A 737 -5.88 -2.05 0.09
N ASN A 738 -6.94 -2.73 -0.34
CA ASN A 738 -7.51 -3.84 0.41
C ASN A 738 -7.99 -4.99 -0.50
N ALA A 739 -8.01 -6.20 0.05
CA ALA A 739 -8.55 -7.38 -0.62
C ALA A 739 -10.07 -7.32 -0.88
N ASP A 740 -10.80 -6.40 -0.24
CA ASP A 740 -12.21 -6.09 -0.50
C ASP A 740 -12.49 -5.38 -1.85
N SER A 741 -11.47 -5.24 -2.71
CA SER A 741 -11.45 -4.53 -4.01
C SER A 741 -11.61 -3.00 -3.95
N THR A 742 -11.56 -2.40 -2.76
CA THR A 742 -11.60 -0.94 -2.57
C THR A 742 -10.24 -0.36 -2.22
N VAL A 743 -10.07 0.92 -2.55
CA VAL A 743 -9.01 1.77 -2.00
C VAL A 743 -9.67 2.88 -1.20
N LYS A 744 -9.11 3.27 -0.06
CA LYS A 744 -9.63 4.36 0.78
C LYS A 744 -8.57 5.42 1.04
N ILE A 745 -9.01 6.67 1.06
CA ILE A 745 -8.21 7.85 1.36
C ILE A 745 -8.67 8.39 2.71
N TRP A 746 -7.76 8.60 3.65
CA TRP A 746 -8.07 9.01 5.02
C TRP A 746 -7.23 10.22 5.44
N ASN A 747 -7.76 11.05 6.33
CA ASN A 747 -6.97 12.02 7.08
C ASN A 747 -6.66 11.46 8.48
N ILE A 748 -5.39 11.16 8.76
CA ILE A 748 -4.99 10.45 9.99
C ILE A 748 -5.01 11.31 11.27
N GLU A 749 -5.10 12.64 11.16
CA GLU A 749 -5.27 13.52 12.32
C GLU A 749 -6.72 13.50 12.84
N SER A 750 -7.70 13.49 11.92
CA SER A 750 -9.13 13.53 12.24
C SER A 750 -9.83 12.18 12.25
N GLY A 751 -9.15 11.11 11.83
CA GLY A 751 -9.69 9.75 11.73
C GLY A 751 -10.69 9.55 10.58
N LYS A 752 -10.90 10.57 9.73
CA LYS A 752 -11.96 10.54 8.71
C LYS A 752 -11.51 9.84 7.43
N CYS A 753 -12.33 8.91 6.95
CA CYS A 753 -12.34 8.55 5.54
C CYS A 753 -12.76 9.79 4.73
N LEU A 754 -11.90 10.25 3.83
CA LEU A 754 -12.19 11.33 2.89
C LEU A 754 -12.91 10.79 1.66
N HIS A 755 -12.40 9.68 1.10
CA HIS A 755 -12.93 9.05 -0.12
C HIS A 755 -12.80 7.52 -0.03
N THR A 756 -13.77 6.80 -0.59
CA THR A 756 -13.62 5.38 -0.98
C THR A 756 -13.65 5.32 -2.50
N LEU A 757 -12.53 4.87 -3.10
CA LEU A 757 -12.35 4.77 -4.55
C LEU A 757 -13.13 3.56 -5.07
N ALA A 758 -14.35 3.82 -5.51
CA ALA A 758 -15.35 2.79 -5.82
C ALA A 758 -16.21 3.17 -7.04
N GLY A 759 -17.45 2.68 -7.10
CA GLY A 759 -18.35 2.92 -8.22
C GLY A 759 -18.02 2.06 -9.45
N ARG A 760 -18.49 2.50 -10.63
CA ARG A 760 -18.51 1.68 -11.86
C ARG A 760 -17.15 1.14 -12.31
N ASN A 761 -16.06 1.86 -12.01
CA ASN A 761 -14.72 1.56 -12.51
C ASN A 761 -13.76 1.02 -11.43
N LYS A 762 -14.29 0.62 -10.26
CA LYS A 762 -13.53 -0.01 -9.16
C LYS A 762 -12.73 -1.24 -9.62
N HIS A 763 -11.82 -1.74 -8.78
CA HIS A 763 -11.21 -3.04 -9.05
C HIS A 763 -12.26 -4.15 -8.97
N ALA A 764 -12.14 -5.16 -9.84
CA ALA A 764 -13.03 -6.32 -9.85
C ALA A 764 -12.62 -7.38 -8.83
N SER A 765 -11.35 -7.38 -8.41
CA SER A 765 -10.76 -8.28 -7.42
C SER A 765 -9.91 -7.48 -6.41
N ALA A 766 -9.17 -8.15 -5.54
CA ALA A 766 -8.30 -7.55 -4.53
C ALA A 766 -7.33 -6.50 -5.10
N VAL A 767 -7.09 -5.45 -4.32
CA VAL A 767 -6.05 -4.44 -4.61
C VAL A 767 -4.71 -4.97 -4.11
N THR A 768 -3.74 -5.07 -5.01
CA THR A 768 -2.41 -5.64 -4.72
C THR A 768 -1.44 -4.57 -4.20
N TRP A 769 -1.53 -3.35 -4.74
CA TRP A 769 -0.65 -2.24 -4.37
C TRP A 769 -1.31 -0.89 -4.61
N VAL A 770 -0.88 0.13 -3.86
CA VAL A 770 -1.28 1.53 -4.01
C VAL A 770 -0.07 2.45 -3.92
N GLN A 771 -0.06 3.54 -4.68
CA GLN A 771 0.91 4.63 -4.53
C GLN A 771 0.28 5.98 -4.86
N VAL A 772 0.63 7.01 -4.09
CA VAL A 772 0.34 8.42 -4.37
C VAL A 772 1.47 9.02 -5.20
N VAL A 773 1.12 9.70 -6.30
CA VAL A 773 2.03 10.40 -7.21
C VAL A 773 1.40 11.73 -7.62
N LEU A 774 2.17 12.82 -7.74
CA LEU A 774 1.66 14.17 -8.01
C LEU A 774 0.46 14.56 -7.11
N ASN A 775 -0.77 14.52 -7.62
CA ASN A 775 -2.04 14.75 -6.91
C ASN A 775 -3.05 13.58 -7.12
N TYR A 776 -2.54 12.38 -7.38
CA TYR A 776 -3.32 11.20 -7.78
C TYR A 776 -3.02 9.99 -6.91
N VAL A 777 -3.97 9.05 -6.88
CA VAL A 777 -3.73 7.67 -6.45
C VAL A 777 -3.59 6.79 -7.69
N VAL A 778 -2.54 5.97 -7.71
CA VAL A 778 -2.39 4.84 -8.62
C VAL A 778 -2.63 3.56 -7.82
N SER A 779 -3.46 2.65 -8.34
CA SER A 779 -3.76 1.36 -7.70
C SER A 779 -3.68 0.20 -8.69
N SER A 780 -3.13 -0.93 -8.27
CA SER A 780 -3.11 -2.19 -9.03
C SER A 780 -3.95 -3.27 -8.34
N GLY A 781 -4.40 -4.27 -9.10
CA GLY A 781 -5.15 -5.39 -8.53
C GLY A 781 -5.06 -6.68 -9.34
N ASP A 782 -5.64 -7.73 -8.76
CA ASP A 782 -5.77 -9.06 -9.38
C ASP A 782 -6.79 -9.10 -10.53
N ASP A 783 -7.40 -7.95 -10.85
CA ASP A 783 -8.19 -7.76 -12.08
C ASP A 783 -7.33 -7.43 -13.32
N GLY A 784 -6.01 -7.46 -13.18
CA GLY A 784 -5.06 -7.18 -14.26
C GLY A 784 -5.06 -5.72 -14.70
N THR A 785 -5.52 -4.79 -13.85
CA THR A 785 -5.54 -3.35 -14.16
C THR A 785 -4.65 -2.53 -13.24
N VAL A 786 -4.13 -1.43 -13.78
CA VAL A 786 -3.63 -0.29 -13.01
C VAL A 786 -4.54 0.90 -13.28
N LYS A 787 -5.05 1.54 -12.22
CA LYS A 787 -6.04 2.63 -12.28
C LYS A 787 -5.46 3.92 -11.72
N LEU A 788 -5.88 5.04 -12.30
CA LEU A 788 -5.57 6.39 -11.84
C LEU A 788 -6.84 7.06 -11.29
N TRP A 789 -6.70 7.72 -10.13
CA TRP A 789 -7.78 8.38 -9.40
C TRP A 789 -7.33 9.75 -8.91
N ASP A 790 -8.25 10.72 -8.78
CA ASP A 790 -7.92 12.01 -8.16
C ASP A 790 -7.86 11.88 -6.62
N LEU A 791 -6.78 12.36 -6.00
CA LEU A 791 -6.58 12.28 -4.54
C LEU A 791 -7.55 13.18 -3.74
N ASN A 792 -8.13 14.21 -4.38
CA ASN A 792 -8.90 15.28 -3.74
C ASN A 792 -10.41 15.15 -3.96
N THR A 793 -10.84 14.45 -5.01
CA THR A 793 -12.26 14.14 -5.25
C THR A 793 -12.59 12.67 -5.05
N GLY A 794 -11.61 11.77 -5.18
CA GLY A 794 -11.80 10.33 -5.18
C GLY A 794 -12.38 9.76 -6.48
N ASP A 795 -12.51 10.58 -7.53
CA ASP A 795 -13.04 10.14 -8.82
C ASP A 795 -12.04 9.25 -9.58
N PHE A 796 -12.58 8.27 -10.30
CA PHE A 796 -11.82 7.52 -11.30
C PHE A 796 -11.48 8.42 -12.49
N ILE A 797 -10.20 8.48 -12.85
CA ILE A 797 -9.74 9.21 -14.03
C ILE A 797 -9.69 8.25 -15.23
N ARG A 798 -8.85 7.20 -15.15
CA ARG A 798 -8.62 6.25 -16.26
C ARG A 798 -7.95 4.96 -15.78
N ASN A 799 -7.97 3.92 -16.63
CA ASN A 799 -7.00 2.82 -16.49
C ASN A 799 -5.70 3.25 -17.19
N LEU A 800 -4.55 3.02 -16.57
CA LEU A 800 -3.22 3.22 -17.15
C LEU A 800 -2.68 1.93 -17.78
N VAL A 801 -2.98 0.79 -17.16
CA VAL A 801 -2.67 -0.54 -17.68
C VAL A 801 -3.92 -1.39 -17.58
N LYS A 802 -4.17 -2.21 -18.59
CA LYS A 802 -5.11 -3.32 -18.57
C LYS A 802 -4.49 -4.47 -19.37
N LEU A 803 -4.29 -5.61 -18.72
CA LEU A 803 -3.77 -6.82 -19.36
C LEU A 803 -4.82 -7.42 -20.31
N GLU A 804 -4.37 -8.09 -21.37
CA GLU A 804 -5.29 -8.75 -22.32
C GLU A 804 -5.97 -9.98 -21.67
N SER A 805 -5.25 -10.62 -20.75
CA SER A 805 -5.70 -11.72 -19.89
C SER A 805 -6.53 -11.30 -18.66
N THR A 806 -6.95 -10.03 -18.53
CA THR A 806 -7.81 -9.56 -17.42
C THR A 806 -9.01 -10.48 -17.22
N GLY A 807 -9.10 -11.10 -16.05
CA GLY A 807 -10.16 -12.04 -15.68
C GLY A 807 -9.89 -13.52 -16.02
N ASN A 808 -8.82 -13.84 -16.74
CA ASN A 808 -8.39 -15.21 -17.08
C ASN A 808 -7.15 -15.69 -16.28
N GLY A 809 -6.59 -14.84 -15.41
CA GLY A 809 -5.42 -15.16 -14.59
C GLY A 809 -4.33 -14.06 -14.56
N GLY A 810 -4.41 -13.07 -15.45
CA GLY A 810 -3.49 -11.93 -15.48
C GLY A 810 -3.65 -11.00 -14.29
N VAL A 811 -2.57 -10.83 -13.54
CA VAL A 811 -2.47 -10.02 -12.32
C VAL A 811 -1.40 -8.94 -12.50
N VAL A 812 -1.62 -7.77 -11.88
CA VAL A 812 -0.55 -6.79 -11.64
C VAL A 812 -0.21 -6.81 -10.16
N TRP A 813 0.90 -7.45 -9.78
CA TRP A 813 1.24 -7.71 -8.37
C TRP A 813 1.71 -6.45 -7.62
N ARG A 814 2.47 -5.57 -8.28
CA ARG A 814 3.07 -4.37 -7.66
C ARG A 814 3.27 -3.24 -8.64
N ILE A 815 3.30 -2.01 -8.12
CA ILE A 815 3.66 -0.80 -8.87
C ILE A 815 4.73 0.04 -8.13
N LYS A 816 5.51 0.80 -8.90
CA LYS A 816 6.37 1.90 -8.44
C LYS A 816 6.19 3.08 -9.39
N CYS A 817 5.93 4.26 -8.86
CA CYS A 817 5.72 5.49 -9.61
C CYS A 817 6.77 6.55 -9.24
N THR A 818 7.20 7.33 -10.23
CA THR A 818 7.80 8.66 -10.05
C THR A 818 6.87 9.69 -10.69
N ASP A 819 7.10 10.99 -10.48
CA ASP A 819 6.27 12.06 -11.08
C ASP A 819 6.15 11.95 -12.62
N SER A 820 7.10 11.29 -13.28
CA SER A 820 7.17 11.15 -14.75
C SER A 820 7.14 9.71 -15.28
N ALA A 821 6.94 8.68 -14.44
CA ALA A 821 6.84 7.30 -14.92
C ALA A 821 6.06 6.37 -13.98
N LEU A 822 5.43 5.35 -14.57
CA LEU A 822 4.82 4.22 -13.86
C LEU A 822 5.54 2.94 -14.29
N VAL A 823 6.00 2.15 -13.32
CA VAL A 823 6.53 0.80 -13.50
C VAL A 823 5.61 -0.18 -12.77
N CYS A 824 5.18 -1.25 -13.41
CA CYS A 824 4.39 -2.31 -12.78
C CYS A 824 4.90 -3.71 -13.12
N ALA A 825 4.83 -4.61 -12.13
CA ALA A 825 5.16 -6.03 -12.30
C ALA A 825 3.88 -6.84 -12.51
N ALA A 826 3.84 -7.66 -13.56
CA ALA A 826 2.65 -8.37 -14.01
C ALA A 826 2.97 -9.76 -14.56
N GLY A 827 1.98 -10.65 -14.52
CA GLY A 827 2.07 -12.04 -14.97
C GLY A 827 0.85 -12.82 -14.51
N SER A 828 0.97 -14.15 -14.36
CA SER A 828 -0.13 -15.01 -13.93
C SER A 828 0.38 -16.29 -13.24
N ARG A 829 -0.43 -16.89 -12.35
CA ARG A 829 -0.14 -18.22 -11.75
C ARG A 829 -0.47 -19.40 -12.71
N ASN A 830 -1.06 -19.14 -13.88
CA ASN A 830 -1.57 -20.16 -14.80
C ASN A 830 -1.06 -19.99 -16.25
N SER A 831 0.07 -19.29 -16.41
CA SER A 831 0.74 -18.99 -17.69
C SER A 831 -0.16 -18.40 -18.79
N THR A 832 -1.28 -17.75 -18.43
CA THR A 832 -2.14 -16.98 -19.37
C THR A 832 -1.59 -15.59 -19.69
N GLU A 833 -0.62 -15.13 -18.90
CA GLU A 833 0.09 -13.86 -19.03
C GLU A 833 1.52 -14.09 -18.55
N ASP A 834 2.49 -14.02 -19.47
CA ASP A 834 3.90 -14.24 -19.14
C ASP A 834 4.43 -13.19 -18.16
N THR A 835 5.31 -13.59 -17.24
CA THR A 835 5.91 -12.68 -16.26
C THR A 835 6.78 -11.59 -16.92
N LYS A 836 6.52 -10.34 -16.53
CA LYS A 836 7.16 -9.15 -17.09
C LYS A 836 7.06 -7.95 -16.15
N VAL A 837 7.97 -6.99 -16.35
CA VAL A 837 7.78 -5.61 -15.89
C VAL A 837 7.32 -4.77 -17.09
N ILE A 838 6.35 -3.89 -16.87
CA ILE A 838 5.84 -2.93 -17.85
C ILE A 838 6.16 -1.53 -17.33
N MET A 839 6.70 -0.65 -18.18
CA MET A 839 6.95 0.75 -17.86
C MET A 839 6.21 1.68 -18.84
N LEU A 840 5.49 2.65 -18.29
CA LEU A 840 4.99 3.83 -18.99
C LEU A 840 5.87 5.03 -18.62
N ASP A 841 6.36 5.74 -19.63
CA ASP A 841 7.28 6.88 -19.49
C ASP A 841 6.59 8.15 -20.01
N PHE A 842 6.26 9.04 -19.08
CA PHE A 842 5.51 10.29 -19.32
C PHE A 842 6.43 11.50 -19.55
N ASP A 843 7.77 11.38 -19.40
CA ASP A 843 8.73 12.49 -19.60
C ASP A 843 9.23 12.63 -21.05
N ARG A 844 8.92 11.65 -21.94
CA ARG A 844 9.40 11.60 -23.33
C ARG A 844 8.92 12.75 -24.23
N THR A 845 7.92 13.50 -23.81
CA THR A 845 7.33 14.64 -24.54
C THR A 845 8.07 15.97 -24.29
N THR A 846 9.42 15.94 -24.32
CA THR A 846 10.39 17.02 -24.62
C THR A 846 10.27 18.40 -23.91
N ILE A 847 9.39 18.56 -22.93
CA ILE A 847 9.22 19.79 -22.13
C ILE A 847 9.98 19.71 -20.80
N CYS A 848 10.14 18.49 -20.29
CA CYS A 848 10.78 18.13 -19.02
C CYS A 848 12.19 17.53 -19.16
N SER A 849 12.59 17.22 -20.39
CA SER A 849 13.92 16.76 -20.83
C SER A 849 14.74 17.93 -21.39
#